data_AF-L7ISL9-F1
#
_entry.id   AF-L7ISL9-F1
#
_cell.length_a   1.000
_cell.length_b   1.000
_cell.length_c   1.000
_cell.angle_alpha   90.00
_cell.angle_beta   90.00
_cell.angle_gamma   90.00
#
_symmetry.space_group_name_H-M   'P 1'
#
loop_
_entity.id
_entity.type
_entity.pdbx_description
1 polymer ?
#
loop_
_entity_poly.entity_id
_entity_poly.type
_entity_poly.pdbx_seq_one_letter_code
_entity_poly.pdbx_strand_id
1 'polypeptide(L)'
;MGTRKKEANLRARKGTSSDGMANVRTKGENFYRTAKRVKQLNVLKEGKAQRNADGVITKAASYQSKDVPTAVIEPNRKWFTNTRVISQDTLTAFREAVAETEKDPYKVLLKSNKLPMSLIRDGSEVNGIKKHQAKMTLETTPFSTTFGPKAQRKRVKLSVNSINDLAEDTDKSLDTYKERQDQIRLLSGASGTPGDDEDDASVPIAKEAVFTKGQSKRIWNELYRTIDSSDVIIHVLDARDPLGTRCRAVEEYLRKEKPHVKLIMVLNKVDLLPTSVVASWIRVLSKEYPTAAFRSSITNPFGKGSLLGLLRQFSGLLSNRKQVSVGIIGYPNTGKSSLINALRGKKVATVAPIPGETKVWQYITLTKRMYLIDCPGIVPPSNDASPQDLLLRGAVRTEKVENPEQYIPAVLAKTKLRHMERTYDLSGWKDHIHFLELLARKGGRLLKAGEPDVDGVARMVLNDFLRGKIPWFTPPPALEGDAEGVDGREGRLGEMPLKRKRDDAESVADTSMGAPSPTSDDSEDDEVSGDDEFEGFGSDSAPDATPSESEKASVAEQYIQLEASSEDDSDDDAAEDGGVAITGVGGGDDDAEPPKSLSSRNSKPSRQQRKGLHKLVKARVVSTVTFAVPLSDEGMFWPSNPMENPSSGSAIIIHSCGSLLNNAEKGT
;
A
#
# COMPACT_ATOMS: atom_id res chain seq x y z
N MET A 1 -29.20 38.36 -31.95
CA MET A 1 -28.51 37.64 -30.85
C MET A 1 -29.39 36.53 -30.29
N GLY A 2 -28.82 35.42 -29.79
CA GLY A 2 -29.53 34.14 -29.65
C GLY A 2 -30.54 34.02 -28.50
N THR A 3 -31.84 34.04 -28.81
CA THR A 3 -32.95 33.75 -27.87
C THR A 3 -32.82 32.39 -27.18
N ARG A 4 -32.35 31.35 -27.89
CA ARG A 4 -32.14 29.99 -27.37
C ARG A 4 -31.07 29.88 -26.26
N LYS A 5 -30.18 30.88 -26.08
CA LYS A 5 -29.10 30.86 -25.07
C LYS A 5 -29.44 31.64 -23.78
N LYS A 6 -30.68 32.12 -23.59
CA LYS A 6 -31.14 32.71 -22.32
C LYS A 6 -31.46 31.63 -21.28
N GLU A 7 -31.11 31.85 -20.01
CA GLU A 7 -31.36 30.87 -18.95
C GLU A 7 -32.84 30.56 -18.70
N ALA A 8 -33.74 31.54 -18.85
CA ALA A 8 -35.19 31.30 -18.75
C ALA A 8 -35.64 30.22 -19.75
N ASN A 9 -35.20 30.34 -21.00
CA ASN A 9 -35.52 29.40 -22.08
C ASN A 9 -34.81 28.05 -21.89
N LEU A 10 -33.60 28.05 -21.31
CA LEU A 10 -32.89 26.83 -20.93
C LEU A 10 -33.65 26.04 -19.84
N ARG A 11 -34.20 26.73 -18.83
CA ARG A 11 -34.97 26.13 -17.72
C ARG A 11 -36.31 25.59 -18.21
N ALA A 12 -37.02 26.35 -19.05
CA ALA A 12 -38.25 25.90 -19.71
C ALA A 12 -38.00 24.60 -20.50
N ARG A 13 -36.96 24.55 -21.34
CA ARG A 13 -36.57 23.34 -22.09
C ARG A 13 -36.08 22.18 -21.20
N LYS A 14 -35.66 22.44 -19.96
CA LYS A 14 -35.28 21.41 -18.98
C LYS A 14 -36.43 20.99 -18.05
N GLY A 15 -37.65 21.52 -18.25
CA GLY A 15 -38.80 21.29 -17.35
C GLY A 15 -38.68 21.96 -15.97
N THR A 16 -37.58 22.64 -15.66
CA THR A 16 -37.31 23.21 -14.32
C THR A 16 -37.87 24.63 -14.13
N SER A 17 -38.90 25.00 -14.90
CA SER A 17 -39.57 26.31 -14.82
C SER A 17 -40.80 26.33 -13.90
N SER A 18 -41.47 25.19 -13.70
CA SER A 18 -42.76 25.07 -12.97
C SER A 18 -42.64 24.90 -11.46
N ASP A 19 -41.43 24.61 -10.94
CA ASP A 19 -41.16 24.03 -9.62
C ASP A 19 -41.46 24.94 -8.39
N GLY A 20 -42.13 26.08 -8.58
CA GLY A 20 -42.52 27.05 -7.53
C GLY A 20 -41.38 27.82 -6.85
N MET A 21 -40.24 27.17 -6.59
CA MET A 21 -39.08 27.68 -5.85
C MET A 21 -38.21 28.68 -6.63
N ALA A 22 -38.84 29.62 -7.36
CA ALA A 22 -38.15 30.65 -8.13
C ALA A 22 -37.16 31.49 -7.30
N ASN A 23 -37.41 31.61 -5.99
CA ASN A 23 -36.65 32.39 -5.02
C ASN A 23 -35.48 31.63 -4.38
N VAL A 24 -35.38 30.30 -4.53
CA VAL A 24 -34.34 29.44 -3.90
C VAL A 24 -33.09 29.29 -4.80
N ARG A 25 -33.06 29.99 -5.94
CA ARG A 25 -32.01 29.92 -6.95
C ARG A 25 -30.69 30.52 -6.45
N THR A 26 -29.60 29.77 -6.59
CA THR A 26 -28.25 30.26 -6.25
C THR A 26 -27.68 31.15 -7.35
N LYS A 27 -27.23 32.36 -7.00
CA LYS A 27 -26.52 33.28 -7.91
C LYS A 27 -25.31 32.58 -8.55
N GLY A 28 -25.26 32.56 -9.88
CA GLY A 28 -24.18 31.90 -10.64
C GLY A 28 -24.45 30.46 -11.08
N GLU A 29 -25.67 29.93 -10.85
CA GLU A 29 -26.15 28.74 -11.56
C GLU A 29 -26.32 29.04 -13.06
N ASN A 30 -25.82 28.16 -13.93
CA ASN A 30 -25.89 28.31 -15.38
C ASN A 30 -25.85 26.94 -16.09
N PHE A 31 -25.70 26.91 -17.43
CA PHE A 31 -25.66 25.66 -18.20
C PHE A 31 -24.60 24.65 -17.72
N TYR A 32 -23.42 25.13 -17.28
CA TYR A 32 -22.29 24.30 -16.85
C TYR A 32 -22.26 24.03 -15.35
N ARG A 33 -22.96 24.84 -14.53
CA ARG A 33 -22.89 24.81 -13.06
C ARG A 33 -24.30 24.77 -12.47
N THR A 34 -24.71 23.61 -12.01
CA THR A 34 -25.93 23.46 -11.18
C THR A 34 -25.74 24.09 -9.79
N ALA A 35 -26.82 24.43 -9.10
CA ALA A 35 -26.80 25.03 -7.76
C ALA A 35 -25.93 24.26 -6.75
N LYS A 36 -25.92 22.92 -6.82
CA LYS A 36 -25.05 22.06 -6.01
C LYS A 36 -23.55 22.29 -6.30
N ARG A 37 -23.17 22.46 -7.58
CA ARG A 37 -21.79 22.75 -8.00
C ARG A 37 -21.39 24.19 -7.70
N VAL A 38 -22.32 25.15 -7.80
CA VAL A 38 -22.10 26.54 -7.37
C VAL A 38 -21.78 26.58 -5.88
N LYS A 39 -22.64 26.03 -5.02
CA LYS A 39 -22.40 25.96 -3.57
C LYS A 39 -21.04 25.32 -3.24
N GLN A 40 -20.65 24.23 -3.92
CA GLN A 40 -19.35 23.60 -3.72
C GLN A 40 -18.16 24.49 -4.12
N LEU A 41 -18.25 25.22 -5.25
CA LEU A 41 -17.19 26.14 -5.69
C LEU A 41 -17.10 27.38 -4.81
N ASN A 42 -18.21 27.82 -4.22
CA ASN A 42 -18.27 28.95 -3.30
C ASN A 42 -17.56 28.66 -1.96
N VAL A 43 -17.45 27.41 -1.50
CA VAL A 43 -16.67 27.05 -0.29
C VAL A 43 -15.21 27.49 -0.42
N LEU A 44 -14.64 27.50 -1.62
CA LEU A 44 -13.26 27.98 -1.89
C LEU A 44 -13.11 29.52 -1.80
N LYS A 45 -14.19 30.24 -1.46
CA LYS A 45 -14.24 31.72 -1.36
C LYS A 45 -14.88 32.19 -0.05
N GLU A 46 -15.94 31.50 0.38
CA GLU A 46 -16.79 31.87 1.53
C GLU A 46 -16.19 31.39 2.87
N GLY A 47 -14.92 31.74 3.11
CA GLY A 47 -14.18 31.45 4.35
C GLY A 47 -13.81 32.69 5.18
N LYS A 48 -14.24 33.90 4.77
CA LYS A 48 -13.94 35.17 5.47
C LYS A 48 -15.18 35.72 6.18
N ALA A 49 -14.98 36.32 7.35
CA ALA A 49 -16.03 37.07 8.04
C ALA A 49 -16.42 38.33 7.24
N GLN A 50 -17.70 38.70 7.27
CA GLN A 50 -18.20 39.95 6.69
C GLN A 50 -18.22 41.03 7.76
N ARG A 51 -17.89 42.27 7.37
CA ARG A 51 -17.84 43.45 8.25
C ARG A 51 -18.65 44.58 7.64
N ASN A 52 -19.10 45.53 8.47
CA ASN A 52 -19.60 46.82 8.01
C ASN A 52 -18.43 47.80 7.75
N ALA A 53 -18.73 49.05 7.41
CA ALA A 53 -17.72 50.09 7.18
C ALA A 53 -16.88 50.37 8.44
N ASP A 54 -17.50 50.32 9.62
CA ASP A 54 -16.87 50.53 10.93
C ASP A 54 -16.02 49.34 11.41
N GLY A 55 -15.82 48.32 10.55
CA GLY A 55 -15.02 47.13 10.84
C GLY A 55 -15.67 46.10 11.75
N VAL A 56 -16.89 46.33 12.24
CA VAL A 56 -17.68 45.42 13.09
C VAL A 56 -18.13 44.21 12.26
N ILE A 57 -17.99 43.01 12.81
CA ILE A 57 -18.35 41.76 12.13
C ILE A 57 -19.87 41.62 12.08
N THR A 58 -20.44 41.77 10.88
CA THR A 58 -21.88 41.57 10.60
C THR A 58 -22.24 40.11 10.36
N LYS A 59 -21.26 39.31 9.93
CA LYS A 59 -21.41 37.85 9.81
C LYS A 59 -20.09 37.17 10.08
N ALA A 60 -20.07 36.27 11.07
CA ALA A 60 -18.92 35.43 11.35
C ALA A 60 -18.51 34.57 10.14
N ALA A 61 -17.24 34.15 10.11
CA ALA A 61 -16.78 33.21 9.09
C ALA A 61 -17.44 31.84 9.30
N SER A 62 -17.45 31.04 8.23
CA SER A 62 -17.88 29.65 8.26
C SER A 62 -17.17 28.87 9.38
N TYR A 63 -17.95 28.27 10.28
CA TYR A 63 -17.48 27.56 11.49
C TYR A 63 -16.79 28.42 12.57
N GLN A 64 -17.01 29.75 12.58
CA GLN A 64 -16.47 30.67 13.60
C GLN A 64 -17.57 31.51 14.31
N SER A 65 -18.76 30.93 14.52
CA SER A 65 -19.80 31.52 15.37
C SER A 65 -19.30 31.70 16.80
N LYS A 66 -19.57 32.87 17.41
CA LYS A 66 -19.21 33.16 18.81
C LYS A 66 -20.30 32.72 19.80
N ASP A 67 -21.44 32.28 19.30
CA ASP A 67 -22.63 31.94 20.07
C ASP A 67 -22.40 30.61 20.82
N VAL A 68 -22.46 30.65 22.15
CA VAL A 68 -22.28 29.46 23.00
C VAL A 68 -23.56 28.63 22.99
N PRO A 69 -23.53 27.35 22.53
CA PRO A 69 -24.72 26.52 22.48
C PRO A 69 -25.12 25.99 23.87
N THR A 70 -26.42 25.86 24.12
CA THR A 70 -26.97 25.25 25.35
C THR A 70 -26.75 23.73 25.33
N ALA A 71 -25.60 23.27 25.82
CA ALA A 71 -25.15 21.88 25.78
C ALA A 71 -25.82 20.97 26.83
N VAL A 72 -27.15 20.93 26.86
CA VAL A 72 -27.93 20.06 27.77
C VAL A 72 -28.22 18.71 27.12
N ILE A 73 -27.93 17.62 27.82
CA ILE A 73 -28.25 16.25 27.40
C ILE A 73 -29.60 15.83 28.00
N GLU A 74 -30.58 15.50 27.16
CA GLU A 74 -31.89 15.03 27.62
C GLU A 74 -31.78 13.65 28.33
N PRO A 75 -32.37 13.47 29.53
CA PRO A 75 -32.37 12.20 30.24
C PRO A 75 -33.25 11.17 29.52
N ASN A 76 -32.64 10.26 28.76
CA ASN A 76 -33.35 9.28 27.93
C ASN A 76 -33.08 7.84 28.38
N ARG A 77 -34.13 7.03 28.56
CA ARG A 77 -34.00 5.60 28.93
C ARG A 77 -33.18 4.79 27.93
N LYS A 78 -33.08 5.25 26.67
CA LYS A 78 -32.26 4.63 25.61
C LYS A 78 -30.75 4.65 25.88
N TRP A 79 -30.26 5.57 26.71
CA TRP A 79 -28.83 5.62 27.07
C TRP A 79 -28.39 4.36 27.83
N PHE A 80 -29.31 3.72 28.55
CA PHE A 80 -29.06 2.56 29.42
C PHE A 80 -29.46 1.21 28.80
N THR A 81 -29.82 1.19 27.50
CA THR A 81 -30.18 -0.04 26.77
C THR A 81 -29.04 -0.48 25.85
N ASN A 82 -28.69 -1.78 25.87
CA ASN A 82 -27.63 -2.35 25.05
C ASN A 82 -27.78 -2.00 23.56
N THR A 83 -26.86 -1.18 23.04
CA THR A 83 -26.94 -0.62 21.68
C THR A 83 -26.45 -1.57 20.59
N ARG A 84 -25.64 -2.59 20.97
CA ARG A 84 -25.20 -3.69 20.12
C ARG A 84 -25.14 -4.97 20.98
N VAL A 85 -25.63 -6.08 20.43
CA VAL A 85 -25.56 -7.42 21.01
C VAL A 85 -25.26 -8.39 19.87
N ILE A 86 -24.51 -9.47 20.16
CA ILE A 86 -24.15 -10.56 19.24
C ILE A 86 -24.36 -11.88 20.00
N SER A 87 -24.81 -12.95 19.34
CA SER A 87 -24.89 -14.28 19.97
C SER A 87 -23.58 -15.05 19.78
N GLN A 88 -23.28 -15.96 20.69
CA GLN A 88 -22.01 -16.69 20.70
C GLN A 88 -21.78 -17.47 19.39
N ASP A 89 -22.82 -18.11 18.86
CA ASP A 89 -22.76 -18.90 17.61
C ASP A 89 -22.50 -18.02 16.38
N THR A 90 -23.04 -16.79 16.37
CA THR A 90 -22.71 -15.80 15.32
C THR A 90 -21.32 -15.21 15.48
N LEU A 91 -20.71 -15.31 16.66
CA LEU A 91 -19.35 -14.85 16.96
C LEU A 91 -18.31 -15.90 16.57
N THR A 92 -18.56 -17.20 16.86
CA THR A 92 -17.68 -18.31 16.44
C THR A 92 -17.63 -18.43 14.92
N ALA A 93 -18.78 -18.52 14.25
CA ALA A 93 -18.86 -18.58 12.78
C ALA A 93 -18.24 -17.34 12.11
N PHE A 94 -18.29 -16.17 12.76
CA PHE A 94 -17.64 -14.96 12.27
C PHE A 94 -16.10 -14.99 12.47
N ARG A 95 -15.59 -15.55 13.58
CA ARG A 95 -14.14 -15.79 13.77
C ARG A 95 -13.59 -16.75 12.71
N GLU A 96 -14.28 -17.85 12.48
CA GLU A 96 -13.92 -18.86 11.46
C GLU A 96 -13.88 -18.25 10.05
N ALA A 97 -14.96 -17.58 9.64
CA ALA A 97 -15.04 -16.93 8.34
C ALA A 97 -13.97 -15.85 8.14
N VAL A 98 -13.66 -15.04 9.17
CA VAL A 98 -12.58 -14.05 9.06
C VAL A 98 -11.22 -14.71 8.98
N ALA A 99 -10.95 -15.74 9.79
CA ALA A 99 -9.69 -16.49 9.78
C ALA A 99 -9.45 -17.28 8.48
N GLU A 100 -10.51 -17.64 7.74
CA GLU A 100 -10.38 -18.13 6.37
C GLU A 100 -10.02 -17.00 5.39
N THR A 101 -10.72 -15.85 5.47
CA THR A 101 -10.46 -14.72 4.56
C THR A 101 -9.11 -14.02 4.79
N GLU A 102 -8.56 -14.04 6.00
CA GLU A 102 -7.28 -13.39 6.32
C GLU A 102 -6.05 -14.18 5.80
N LYS A 103 -6.23 -15.46 5.46
CA LYS A 103 -5.19 -16.30 4.82
C LYS A 103 -5.04 -16.07 3.32
N ASP A 104 -6.03 -15.46 2.68
CA ASP A 104 -6.10 -15.29 1.23
C ASP A 104 -5.82 -13.83 0.84
N PRO A 105 -4.65 -13.50 0.28
CA PRO A 105 -4.28 -12.13 -0.06
C PRO A 105 -5.09 -11.53 -1.22
N TYR A 106 -5.92 -12.33 -1.91
CA TYR A 106 -6.84 -11.90 -2.97
C TYR A 106 -8.28 -11.68 -2.47
N LYS A 107 -8.63 -12.06 -1.22
CA LYS A 107 -9.94 -11.78 -0.61
C LYS A 107 -9.92 -10.45 0.15
N VAL A 108 -10.72 -9.48 -0.34
CA VAL A 108 -10.68 -8.10 0.16
C VAL A 108 -11.86 -7.75 1.09
N LEU A 109 -11.62 -7.68 2.40
CA LEU A 109 -12.62 -7.18 3.37
C LEU A 109 -12.96 -5.70 3.14
N LEU A 110 -14.24 -5.42 2.90
CA LEU A 110 -14.76 -4.12 2.43
C LEU A 110 -15.41 -3.22 3.49
N LYS A 111 -15.92 -3.77 4.60
CA LYS A 111 -16.85 -3.07 5.52
C LYS A 111 -16.51 -3.27 7.00
N SER A 112 -15.24 -3.08 7.35
CA SER A 112 -14.72 -3.11 8.73
C SER A 112 -15.57 -2.32 9.73
N ASN A 113 -15.99 -1.10 9.40
CA ASN A 113 -16.59 -0.14 10.34
C ASN A 113 -17.96 -0.57 10.94
N LYS A 114 -18.55 -1.68 10.47
CA LYS A 114 -19.79 -2.25 11.02
C LYS A 114 -19.59 -3.62 11.69
N LEU A 115 -18.41 -4.20 11.57
CA LEU A 115 -18.06 -5.51 12.12
C LEU A 115 -17.34 -5.34 13.47
N PRO A 116 -17.58 -6.21 14.46
CA PRO A 116 -16.93 -6.15 15.76
C PRO A 116 -15.51 -6.76 15.70
N MET A 117 -14.62 -6.15 14.91
CA MET A 117 -13.26 -6.66 14.66
C MET A 117 -12.41 -6.82 15.94
N SER A 118 -12.75 -6.12 17.02
CA SER A 118 -12.14 -6.31 18.34
C SER A 118 -12.34 -7.73 18.89
N LEU A 119 -13.54 -8.31 18.71
CA LEU A 119 -13.90 -9.65 19.20
C LEU A 119 -13.24 -10.80 18.43
N ILE A 120 -12.32 -10.51 17.52
CA ILE A 120 -11.54 -11.50 16.76
C ILE A 120 -10.10 -11.59 17.31
N ARG A 121 -9.56 -10.49 17.85
CA ARG A 121 -8.13 -10.34 18.22
C ARG A 121 -7.79 -10.88 19.63
N ASP A 122 -8.61 -11.79 20.18
CA ASP A 122 -8.46 -12.29 21.54
C ASP A 122 -7.33 -13.33 21.65
N GLY A 123 -6.14 -12.89 22.09
CA GLY A 123 -5.29 -13.69 22.99
C GLY A 123 -4.27 -14.65 22.39
N SER A 124 -4.02 -14.67 21.08
CA SER A 124 -2.98 -15.54 20.47
C SER A 124 -1.53 -15.03 20.62
N GLU A 125 -1.31 -13.86 21.22
CA GLU A 125 0.05 -13.39 21.52
C GLU A 125 0.68 -14.16 22.70
N VAL A 126 1.77 -14.89 22.43
CA VAL A 126 2.61 -15.57 23.44
C VAL A 126 3.05 -14.63 24.58
N ASN A 127 3.19 -13.33 24.28
CA ASN A 127 3.51 -12.28 25.24
C ASN A 127 2.42 -12.09 26.32
N GLY A 128 1.16 -12.41 26.03
CA GLY A 128 0.07 -12.35 27.01
C GLY A 128 0.27 -13.31 28.17
N ILE A 129 0.73 -14.53 27.88
CA ILE A 129 1.04 -15.57 28.89
C ILE A 129 2.20 -15.11 29.77
N LYS A 130 3.29 -14.61 29.16
CA LYS A 130 4.45 -14.09 29.90
C LYS A 130 4.09 -12.87 30.76
N LYS A 131 3.28 -11.93 30.25
CA LYS A 131 2.76 -10.78 31.01
C LYS A 131 1.86 -11.22 32.16
N HIS A 132 1.01 -12.24 31.97
CA HIS A 132 0.16 -12.80 33.02
C HIS A 132 0.99 -13.47 34.13
N GLN A 133 1.98 -14.30 33.77
CA GLN A 133 2.90 -14.93 34.72
C GLN A 133 3.74 -13.89 35.50
N ALA A 134 4.25 -12.87 34.82
CA ALA A 134 4.98 -11.76 35.46
C ALA A 134 4.06 -10.97 36.42
N LYS A 135 2.83 -10.66 36.00
CA LYS A 135 1.82 -10.00 36.85
C LYS A 135 1.53 -10.83 38.11
N MET A 136 1.22 -12.12 37.96
CA MET A 136 0.98 -13.04 39.09
C MET A 136 2.20 -13.14 40.02
N THR A 137 3.42 -13.04 39.49
CA THR A 137 4.66 -13.05 40.28
C THR A 137 4.86 -11.73 41.03
N LEU A 138 4.49 -10.59 40.46
CA LEU A 138 4.52 -9.29 41.14
C LEU A 138 3.43 -9.17 42.21
N GLU A 139 2.24 -9.73 41.97
CA GLU A 139 1.12 -9.73 42.93
C GLU A 139 1.38 -10.68 44.12
N THR A 140 2.05 -11.83 43.89
CA THR A 140 2.40 -12.78 44.96
C THR A 140 3.75 -12.52 45.64
N THR A 141 4.69 -11.88 44.95
CA THR A 141 6.03 -11.52 45.46
C THR A 141 6.42 -10.11 44.98
N PRO A 142 5.87 -9.05 45.59
CA PRO A 142 6.25 -7.67 45.26
C PRO A 142 7.71 -7.40 45.62
N PHE A 143 8.33 -6.44 44.93
CA PHE A 143 9.77 -6.17 45.05
C PHE A 143 10.21 -5.84 46.49
N SER A 144 9.41 -5.05 47.20
CA SER A 144 9.69 -4.60 48.59
C SER A 144 9.66 -5.70 49.66
N THR A 145 9.07 -6.86 49.37
CA THR A 145 9.14 -8.06 50.24
C THR A 145 10.10 -9.12 49.70
N THR A 146 10.63 -8.92 48.49
CA THR A 146 11.56 -9.83 47.81
C THR A 146 13.02 -9.39 47.99
N PHE A 147 13.28 -8.08 47.98
CA PHE A 147 14.60 -7.47 48.16
C PHE A 147 14.52 -6.21 49.03
N GLY A 148 15.66 -5.76 49.57
CA GLY A 148 15.76 -4.57 50.43
C GLY A 148 15.46 -4.83 51.92
N PRO A 149 15.41 -3.77 52.76
CA PRO A 149 15.39 -3.89 54.22
C PRO A 149 14.08 -4.48 54.80
N LYS A 150 13.03 -4.64 53.98
CA LYS A 150 11.76 -5.28 54.36
C LYS A 150 11.60 -6.68 53.76
N ALA A 151 12.65 -7.25 53.16
CA ALA A 151 12.61 -8.55 52.50
C ALA A 151 12.19 -9.69 53.46
N GLN A 152 11.15 -10.42 53.06
CA GLN A 152 10.63 -11.61 53.75
C GLN A 152 11.11 -12.91 53.08
N ARG A 153 11.64 -12.83 51.86
CA ARG A 153 12.13 -13.98 51.08
C ARG A 153 13.44 -14.55 51.64
N LYS A 154 13.33 -15.48 52.59
CA LYS A 154 14.49 -16.18 53.20
C LYS A 154 15.05 -17.37 52.38
N ARG A 155 14.37 -17.81 51.32
CA ARG A 155 14.80 -18.94 50.46
C ARG A 155 14.58 -18.62 48.98
N VAL A 156 15.41 -19.21 48.12
CA VAL A 156 15.24 -19.18 46.66
C VAL A 156 14.26 -20.29 46.26
N LYS A 157 13.34 -20.00 45.33
CA LYS A 157 12.61 -21.04 44.58
C LYS A 157 13.51 -21.44 43.41
N LEU A 158 14.11 -22.61 43.47
CA LEU A 158 14.88 -23.21 42.37
C LEU A 158 13.94 -24.02 41.46
N SER A 159 14.32 -24.20 40.20
CA SER A 159 13.66 -25.08 39.21
C SER A 159 14.09 -26.55 39.33
N VAL A 160 15.22 -26.80 39.99
CA VAL A 160 15.87 -28.10 40.19
C VAL A 160 15.51 -28.73 41.54
N ASN A 161 15.50 -30.07 41.62
CA ASN A 161 15.12 -30.80 42.82
C ASN A 161 16.33 -31.43 43.55
N SER A 162 17.37 -31.82 42.80
CA SER A 162 18.63 -32.35 43.34
C SER A 162 19.82 -31.42 43.06
N ILE A 163 20.92 -31.63 43.79
CA ILE A 163 22.17 -30.91 43.57
C ILE A 163 22.91 -31.38 42.32
N ASN A 164 22.64 -32.60 41.83
CA ASN A 164 23.18 -33.12 40.59
C ASN A 164 22.48 -32.48 39.38
N ASP A 165 21.15 -32.29 39.46
CA ASP A 165 20.38 -31.54 38.46
C ASP A 165 20.95 -30.13 38.29
N LEU A 166 21.33 -29.49 39.41
CA LEU A 166 21.92 -28.16 39.43
C LEU A 166 23.32 -28.14 38.78
N ALA A 167 24.16 -29.15 39.07
CA ALA A 167 25.49 -29.26 38.46
C ALA A 167 25.38 -29.40 36.93
N GLU A 168 24.51 -30.29 36.46
CA GLU A 168 24.22 -30.46 35.03
C GLU A 168 23.68 -29.19 34.36
N ASP A 169 22.80 -28.43 35.04
CA ASP A 169 22.26 -27.17 34.53
C ASP A 169 23.36 -26.07 34.50
N THR A 170 24.25 -26.05 35.49
CA THR A 170 25.41 -25.14 35.47
C THR A 170 26.37 -25.45 34.33
N ASP A 171 26.69 -26.71 34.06
CA ASP A 171 27.55 -27.10 32.93
C ASP A 171 26.93 -26.69 31.57
N LYS A 172 25.63 -26.97 31.38
CA LYS A 172 24.87 -26.54 30.18
C LYS A 172 24.84 -25.01 30.05
N SER A 173 24.74 -24.28 31.17
CA SER A 173 24.79 -22.81 31.18
C SER A 173 26.18 -22.26 30.86
N LEU A 174 27.24 -22.96 31.27
CA LEU A 174 28.63 -22.63 31.02
C LEU A 174 28.97 -22.83 29.54
N ASP A 175 28.54 -23.93 28.95
CA ASP A 175 28.78 -24.22 27.52
C ASP A 175 27.99 -23.28 26.61
N THR A 176 26.70 -23.04 26.89
CA THR A 176 25.92 -22.02 26.13
C THR A 176 26.42 -20.58 26.35
N TYR A 177 27.14 -20.30 27.44
CA TYR A 177 27.88 -19.05 27.62
C TYR A 177 29.13 -18.99 26.71
N LYS A 178 29.96 -20.05 26.68
CA LYS A 178 31.12 -20.13 25.77
C LYS A 178 30.70 -20.01 24.32
N GLU A 179 29.70 -20.78 23.88
CA GLU A 179 29.13 -20.72 22.52
C GLU A 179 28.71 -19.29 22.15
N ARG A 180 28.06 -18.57 23.07
CA ARG A 180 27.69 -17.16 22.86
C ARG A 180 28.93 -16.25 22.81
N GLN A 181 29.94 -16.46 23.65
CA GLN A 181 31.15 -15.65 23.67
C GLN A 181 31.94 -15.82 22.35
N ASP A 182 32.07 -17.06 21.87
CA ASP A 182 32.73 -17.38 20.61
C ASP A 182 31.90 -16.94 19.39
N GLN A 183 30.57 -17.03 19.45
CA GLN A 183 29.70 -16.40 18.47
C GLN A 183 29.89 -14.87 18.42
N ILE A 184 30.05 -14.19 19.57
CA ILE A 184 30.30 -12.75 19.62
C ILE A 184 31.67 -12.40 19.01
N ARG A 185 32.74 -13.15 19.32
CA ARG A 185 34.08 -13.01 18.72
C ARG A 185 34.04 -13.16 17.19
N LEU A 186 33.34 -14.19 16.70
CA LEU A 186 33.15 -14.42 15.26
C LEU A 186 32.35 -13.31 14.59
N LEU A 187 31.34 -12.73 15.27
CA LEU A 187 30.55 -11.61 14.76
C LEU A 187 31.28 -10.25 14.81
N SER A 188 32.20 -10.05 15.76
CA SER A 188 33.01 -8.82 15.82
C SER A 188 34.18 -8.82 14.84
N GLY A 189 34.46 -9.94 14.17
CA GLY A 189 35.58 -10.10 13.24
C GLY A 189 36.94 -10.29 13.94
N ALA A 190 36.96 -10.33 15.27
CA ALA A 190 38.17 -10.57 16.07
C ALA A 190 38.48 -12.07 16.10
N SER A 191 39.12 -12.57 15.03
CA SER A 191 39.64 -13.94 14.95
C SER A 191 41.04 -14.09 15.58
N GLY A 192 41.40 -13.21 16.50
CA GLY A 192 42.66 -13.20 17.24
C GLY A 192 42.66 -14.15 18.44
N THR A 193 43.85 -14.40 18.99
CA THR A 193 44.03 -15.10 20.27
C THR A 193 43.52 -14.22 21.42
N PRO A 194 42.88 -14.80 22.47
CA PRO A 194 42.30 -14.02 23.57
C PRO A 194 43.39 -13.43 24.48
N GLY A 195 43.93 -12.28 24.07
CA GLY A 195 44.94 -11.52 24.80
C GLY A 195 45.71 -10.49 23.95
N ASP A 196 45.71 -10.62 22.61
CA ASP A 196 46.58 -9.79 21.75
C ASP A 196 45.91 -8.50 21.21
N ASP A 197 44.58 -8.39 21.28
CA ASP A 197 43.80 -7.30 20.65
C ASP A 197 43.55 -6.06 21.57
N GLU A 198 44.09 -6.00 22.80
CA GLU A 198 43.82 -4.89 23.74
C GLU A 198 44.65 -3.60 23.46
N ASP A 199 45.76 -3.69 22.71
CA ASP A 199 46.73 -2.60 22.55
C ASP A 199 46.54 -1.68 21.32
N ASP A 200 45.83 -2.11 20.25
CA ASP A 200 45.62 -1.29 19.04
C ASP A 200 44.24 -0.61 19.03
N ALA A 201 44.10 0.42 19.87
CA ALA A 201 42.86 1.17 20.13
C ALA A 201 42.39 2.07 18.97
N SER A 202 42.22 1.50 17.78
CA SER A 202 41.72 2.19 16.59
C SER A 202 40.19 2.39 16.63
N VAL A 203 39.73 3.64 16.57
CA VAL A 203 38.30 3.99 16.57
C VAL A 203 37.78 4.07 15.13
N PRO A 204 36.67 3.38 14.77
CA PRO A 204 36.13 3.43 13.42
C PRO A 204 35.60 4.82 13.07
N ILE A 205 35.84 5.25 11.82
CA ILE A 205 35.43 6.57 11.30
C ILE A 205 33.90 6.73 11.38
N ALA A 206 33.46 7.93 11.76
CA ALA A 206 32.05 8.26 11.90
C ALA A 206 31.25 8.07 10.59
N LYS A 207 30.09 7.42 10.68
CA LYS A 207 29.22 7.13 9.53
C LYS A 207 28.69 8.42 8.88
N GLU A 208 29.03 8.62 7.59
CA GLU A 208 28.67 9.82 6.82
C GLU A 208 27.18 10.22 6.95
N ALA A 209 26.92 11.51 7.15
CA ALA A 209 25.57 12.07 7.25
C ALA A 209 24.76 12.03 5.92
N VAL A 210 25.30 11.42 4.85
CA VAL A 210 24.58 11.13 3.61
C VAL A 210 23.67 9.89 3.74
N PHE A 211 24.09 8.88 4.52
CA PHE A 211 23.34 7.62 4.68
C PHE A 211 22.01 7.81 5.43
N THR A 212 21.88 8.84 6.26
CA THR A 212 20.66 9.14 7.04
C THR A 212 19.61 9.95 6.27
N LYS A 213 19.92 10.48 5.08
CA LYS A 213 19.01 11.42 4.37
C LYS A 213 17.66 10.81 3.98
N GLY A 214 17.56 9.49 3.84
CA GLY A 214 16.31 8.76 3.57
C GLY A 214 15.40 8.56 4.80
N GLN A 215 15.87 8.89 6.00
CA GLN A 215 15.21 8.60 7.29
C GLN A 215 14.62 9.85 7.98
N SER A 216 14.73 11.03 7.36
CA SER A 216 14.28 12.31 7.97
C SER A 216 12.80 12.32 8.37
N LYS A 217 12.49 12.84 9.57
CA LYS A 217 11.12 13.07 10.08
C LYS A 217 10.19 13.70 9.03
N ARG A 218 10.71 14.64 8.22
CA ARG A 218 9.97 15.31 7.14
C ARG A 218 9.46 14.33 6.07
N ILE A 219 10.27 13.35 5.68
CA ILE A 219 9.92 12.34 4.66
C ILE A 219 8.90 11.34 5.22
N TRP A 220 9.05 10.93 6.48
CA TRP A 220 8.08 10.06 7.16
C TRP A 220 6.71 10.72 7.33
N ASN A 221 6.66 12.03 7.63
CA ASN A 221 5.39 12.76 7.69
C ASN A 221 4.66 12.78 6.32
N GLU A 222 5.39 12.92 5.21
CA GLU A 222 4.84 12.85 3.85
C GLU A 222 4.37 11.43 3.48
N LEU A 223 5.08 10.40 3.94
CA LEU A 223 4.63 9.00 3.83
C LEU A 223 3.31 8.79 4.58
N TYR A 224 3.22 9.16 5.86
CA TYR A 224 2.00 8.95 6.65
C TYR A 224 0.81 9.76 6.13
N ARG A 225 1.03 10.99 5.61
CA ARG A 225 0.02 11.77 4.86
C ARG A 225 -0.47 11.04 3.61
N THR A 226 0.44 10.46 2.84
CA THR A 226 0.11 9.65 1.65
C THR A 226 -0.71 8.42 2.04
N ILE A 227 -0.31 7.71 3.10
CA ILE A 227 -1.02 6.52 3.61
C ILE A 227 -2.42 6.86 4.11
N ASP A 228 -2.60 7.98 4.83
CA ASP A 228 -3.91 8.42 5.32
C ASP A 228 -4.85 8.90 4.20
N SER A 229 -4.28 9.48 3.14
CA SER A 229 -5.04 10.00 1.99
C SER A 229 -5.42 8.95 0.95
N SER A 230 -5.04 7.67 1.14
CA SER A 230 -5.14 6.61 0.13
C SER A 230 -6.14 5.51 0.52
N ASP A 231 -7.00 5.11 -0.42
CA ASP A 231 -7.82 3.89 -0.27
C ASP A 231 -7.03 2.62 -0.68
N VAL A 232 -6.06 2.78 -1.60
CA VAL A 232 -5.19 1.72 -2.15
C VAL A 232 -3.75 2.22 -2.14
N ILE A 233 -2.78 1.35 -1.86
CA ILE A 233 -1.35 1.65 -1.87
C ILE A 233 -0.63 0.68 -2.80
N ILE A 234 0.21 1.21 -3.68
CA ILE A 234 1.14 0.47 -4.53
C ILE A 234 2.54 0.57 -3.91
N HIS A 235 3.12 -0.58 -3.56
CA HIS A 235 4.50 -0.71 -3.10
C HIS A 235 5.41 -1.01 -4.31
N VAL A 236 6.21 -0.03 -4.74
CA VAL A 236 7.07 -0.16 -5.93
C VAL A 236 8.47 -0.61 -5.52
N LEU A 237 8.81 -1.84 -5.93
CA LEU A 237 10.08 -2.53 -5.65
C LEU A 237 10.99 -2.49 -6.90
N ASP A 238 12.31 -2.55 -6.70
CA ASP A 238 13.27 -2.77 -7.79
C ASP A 238 13.39 -4.29 -8.04
N ALA A 239 13.07 -4.76 -9.25
CA ALA A 239 13.02 -6.19 -9.55
C ALA A 239 14.39 -6.90 -9.41
N ARG A 240 15.51 -6.16 -9.33
CA ARG A 240 16.86 -6.74 -9.11
C ARG A 240 17.10 -7.16 -7.65
N ASP A 241 16.53 -6.44 -6.69
CA ASP A 241 16.56 -6.75 -5.26
C ASP A 241 15.21 -6.36 -4.61
N PRO A 242 14.16 -7.15 -4.84
CA PRO A 242 12.83 -6.81 -4.35
C PRO A 242 12.71 -6.99 -2.84
N LEU A 243 13.50 -7.88 -2.23
CA LEU A 243 13.51 -8.06 -0.77
C LEU A 243 14.21 -6.91 -0.06
N GLY A 244 15.38 -6.49 -0.55
CA GLY A 244 16.12 -5.37 0.04
C GLY A 244 15.49 -3.99 -0.21
N THR A 245 14.65 -3.85 -1.25
CA THR A 245 13.85 -2.62 -1.48
C THR A 245 12.47 -2.63 -0.83
N ARG A 246 12.07 -3.71 -0.13
CA ARG A 246 10.75 -3.87 0.51
C ARG A 246 10.72 -3.36 1.96
N CYS A 247 9.91 -2.34 2.20
CA CYS A 247 9.77 -1.69 3.51
C CYS A 247 8.80 -2.42 4.46
N ARG A 248 9.18 -3.59 5.00
CA ARG A 248 8.35 -4.43 5.91
C ARG A 248 7.66 -3.66 7.05
N ALA A 249 8.34 -2.71 7.69
CA ALA A 249 7.77 -1.90 8.78
C ALA A 249 6.50 -1.11 8.36
N VAL A 250 6.40 -0.68 7.10
CA VAL A 250 5.21 0.00 6.57
C VAL A 250 4.07 -1.00 6.34
N GLU A 251 4.39 -2.21 5.91
CA GLU A 251 3.42 -3.29 5.69
C GLU A 251 2.81 -3.78 7.01
N GLU A 252 3.62 -3.86 8.06
CA GLU A 252 3.19 -4.17 9.43
C GLU A 252 2.30 -3.05 10.00
N TYR A 253 2.71 -1.77 9.84
CA TYR A 253 1.90 -0.61 10.22
C TYR A 253 0.54 -0.62 9.51
N LEU A 254 0.50 -0.89 8.20
CA LEU A 254 -0.74 -1.01 7.43
C LEU A 254 -1.62 -2.16 7.92
N ARG A 255 -1.03 -3.31 8.28
CA ARG A 255 -1.75 -4.48 8.81
C ARG A 255 -2.36 -4.21 10.19
N LYS A 256 -1.63 -3.53 11.06
CA LYS A 256 -2.06 -3.21 12.44
C LYS A 256 -3.11 -2.09 12.47
N GLU A 257 -2.77 -0.92 11.91
CA GLU A 257 -3.54 0.33 12.03
C GLU A 257 -4.56 0.53 10.92
N LYS A 258 -4.24 0.15 9.68
CA LYS A 258 -4.99 0.52 8.47
C LYS A 258 -5.42 -0.65 7.56
N PRO A 259 -5.98 -1.76 8.09
CA PRO A 259 -6.40 -2.94 7.30
C PRO A 259 -7.54 -2.66 6.30
N HIS A 260 -8.13 -1.47 6.34
CA HIS A 260 -9.10 -1.00 5.34
C HIS A 260 -8.42 -0.46 4.06
N VAL A 261 -7.16 -0.04 4.13
CA VAL A 261 -6.34 0.36 2.98
C VAL A 261 -5.73 -0.91 2.35
N LYS A 262 -5.71 -1.00 1.02
CA LYS A 262 -5.32 -2.24 0.31
C LYS A 262 -3.94 -2.11 -0.33
N LEU A 263 -3.05 -3.07 -0.05
CA LEU A 263 -1.67 -3.09 -0.53
C LEU A 263 -1.53 -3.95 -1.79
N ILE A 264 -0.85 -3.41 -2.80
CA ILE A 264 -0.51 -4.07 -4.07
C ILE A 264 1.01 -3.94 -4.24
N MET A 265 1.70 -4.99 -4.66
CA MET A 265 3.13 -4.90 -5.00
C MET A 265 3.33 -4.72 -6.51
N VAL A 266 4.31 -3.89 -6.88
CA VAL A 266 4.74 -3.74 -8.27
C VAL A 266 6.25 -3.92 -8.37
N LEU A 267 6.67 -4.96 -9.09
CA LEU A 267 8.04 -5.19 -9.52
C LEU A 267 8.32 -4.30 -10.73
N ASN A 268 9.17 -3.28 -10.56
CA ASN A 268 9.55 -2.35 -11.63
C ASN A 268 10.98 -2.64 -12.12
N LYS A 269 11.33 -2.14 -13.32
CA LYS A 269 12.61 -2.41 -14.02
C LYS A 269 12.79 -3.88 -14.44
N VAL A 270 11.71 -4.58 -14.77
CA VAL A 270 11.74 -5.98 -15.20
C VAL A 270 12.53 -6.22 -16.49
N ASP A 271 12.81 -5.15 -17.23
CA ASP A 271 13.72 -5.08 -18.38
C ASP A 271 15.20 -5.31 -18.05
N LEU A 272 15.61 -5.21 -16.77
CA LEU A 272 16.99 -5.49 -16.34
C LEU A 272 17.22 -6.98 -15.98
N LEU A 273 16.21 -7.84 -16.10
CA LEU A 273 16.25 -9.24 -15.67
C LEU A 273 15.78 -10.23 -16.75
N PRO A 274 16.23 -11.50 -16.71
CA PRO A 274 15.62 -12.58 -17.49
C PRO A 274 14.17 -12.82 -17.08
N THR A 275 13.30 -13.11 -18.05
CA THR A 275 11.85 -13.32 -17.84
C THR A 275 11.54 -14.42 -16.82
N SER A 276 12.34 -15.49 -16.77
CA SER A 276 12.22 -16.57 -15.79
C SER A 276 12.39 -16.08 -14.35
N VAL A 277 13.39 -15.23 -14.10
CA VAL A 277 13.68 -14.66 -12.78
C VAL A 277 12.54 -13.73 -12.34
N VAL A 278 11.99 -12.94 -13.25
CA VAL A 278 10.81 -12.10 -13.00
C VAL A 278 9.58 -12.95 -12.66
N ALA A 279 9.33 -14.03 -13.40
CA ALA A 279 8.23 -14.96 -13.12
C ALA A 279 8.34 -15.60 -11.74
N SER A 280 9.53 -16.09 -11.36
CA SER A 280 9.77 -16.66 -10.02
C SER A 280 9.59 -15.62 -8.90
N TRP A 281 10.07 -14.37 -9.08
CA TRP A 281 9.82 -13.31 -8.09
C TRP A 281 8.32 -12.97 -7.95
N ILE A 282 7.54 -13.02 -9.03
CA ILE A 282 6.06 -12.91 -8.93
C ILE A 282 5.51 -14.08 -8.11
N ARG A 283 5.88 -15.34 -8.42
CA ARG A 283 5.41 -16.52 -7.66
C ARG A 283 5.70 -16.43 -6.16
N VAL A 284 6.85 -15.88 -5.77
CA VAL A 284 7.24 -15.69 -4.36
C VAL A 284 6.36 -14.62 -3.70
N LEU A 285 6.26 -13.42 -4.27
CA LEU A 285 5.57 -12.28 -3.64
C LEU A 285 4.03 -12.40 -3.70
N SER A 286 3.49 -13.02 -4.75
CA SER A 286 2.06 -13.30 -4.92
C SER A 286 1.46 -14.26 -3.88
N LYS A 287 2.29 -14.88 -3.02
CA LYS A 287 1.85 -15.61 -1.82
C LYS A 287 1.45 -14.68 -0.67
N GLU A 288 1.99 -13.46 -0.62
CA GLU A 288 1.73 -12.48 0.45
C GLU A 288 0.82 -11.33 0.01
N TYR A 289 1.02 -10.81 -1.20
CA TYR A 289 0.29 -9.65 -1.73
C TYR A 289 0.13 -9.74 -3.25
N PRO A 290 -1.00 -9.29 -3.83
CA PRO A 290 -1.17 -9.25 -5.29
C PRO A 290 -0.03 -8.46 -5.95
N THR A 291 0.76 -9.15 -6.77
CA THR A 291 2.02 -8.63 -7.34
C THR A 291 1.93 -8.52 -8.86
N ALA A 292 2.30 -7.36 -9.42
CA ALA A 292 2.35 -7.13 -10.86
C ALA A 292 3.77 -6.76 -11.34
N ALA A 293 4.19 -7.30 -12.48
CA ALA A 293 5.41 -6.89 -13.19
C ALA A 293 5.16 -5.66 -14.06
N PHE A 294 6.12 -4.73 -14.12
CA PHE A 294 5.96 -3.45 -14.80
C PHE A 294 7.28 -2.92 -15.41
N ARG A 295 7.20 -2.34 -16.61
CA ARG A 295 8.30 -1.55 -17.20
C ARG A 295 7.86 -0.11 -17.33
N SER A 296 8.51 0.78 -16.59
CA SER A 296 8.19 2.21 -16.56
C SER A 296 8.74 2.98 -17.76
N SER A 297 8.05 2.89 -18.90
CA SER A 297 8.31 3.73 -20.09
C SER A 297 7.06 4.50 -20.50
N ILE A 298 7.24 5.70 -21.08
CA ILE A 298 6.14 6.50 -21.64
C ILE A 298 5.70 5.92 -23.00
N THR A 299 6.66 5.45 -23.81
CA THR A 299 6.44 4.96 -25.18
C THR A 299 6.13 3.47 -25.24
N ASN A 300 6.84 2.65 -24.44
CA ASN A 300 6.70 1.18 -24.46
C ASN A 300 6.57 0.58 -23.04
N PRO A 301 5.48 0.90 -22.31
CA PRO A 301 5.23 0.36 -20.97
C PRO A 301 4.79 -1.11 -21.00
N PHE A 302 5.39 -1.95 -20.16
CA PHE A 302 4.89 -3.30 -19.86
C PHE A 302 4.06 -3.27 -18.57
N GLY A 303 3.06 -4.15 -18.45
CA GLY A 303 2.19 -4.26 -17.26
C GLY A 303 1.09 -3.20 -17.13
N LYS A 304 1.10 -2.15 -17.97
CA LYS A 304 0.12 -1.03 -17.91
C LYS A 304 -1.34 -1.48 -18.03
N GLY A 305 -1.64 -2.44 -18.89
CA GLY A 305 -3.00 -3.00 -19.03
C GLY A 305 -3.49 -3.67 -17.75
N SER A 306 -2.69 -4.61 -17.22
CA SER A 306 -2.98 -5.36 -15.99
C SER A 306 -3.14 -4.42 -14.77
N LEU A 307 -2.21 -3.50 -14.54
CA LEU A 307 -2.29 -2.56 -13.40
C LEU A 307 -3.50 -1.62 -13.51
N LEU A 308 -3.87 -1.17 -14.72
CA LEU A 308 -5.11 -0.40 -14.92
C LEU A 308 -6.37 -1.25 -14.75
N GLY A 309 -6.34 -2.54 -15.11
CA GLY A 309 -7.41 -3.50 -14.85
C GLY A 309 -7.66 -3.69 -13.36
N LEU A 310 -6.62 -4.00 -12.60
CA LEU A 310 -6.64 -4.17 -11.14
C LEU A 310 -7.15 -2.88 -10.44
N LEU A 311 -6.64 -1.72 -10.84
CA LEU A 311 -7.11 -0.43 -10.31
C LEU A 311 -8.58 -0.12 -10.66
N ARG A 312 -9.07 -0.55 -11.83
CA ARG A 312 -10.50 -0.45 -12.19
C ARG A 312 -11.36 -1.40 -11.33
N GLN A 313 -10.90 -2.62 -11.06
CA GLN A 313 -11.59 -3.56 -10.16
C GLN A 313 -11.74 -2.95 -8.75
N PHE A 314 -10.67 -2.41 -8.15
CA PHE A 314 -10.75 -1.67 -6.89
C PHE A 314 -11.67 -0.45 -6.96
N SER A 315 -11.71 0.26 -8.10
CA SER A 315 -12.64 1.37 -8.30
C SER A 315 -14.11 0.90 -8.30
N GLY A 316 -14.43 -0.20 -8.97
CA GLY A 316 -15.77 -0.82 -8.93
C GLY A 316 -16.14 -1.29 -7.53
N LEU A 317 -15.21 -1.95 -6.84
CA LEU A 317 -15.33 -2.44 -5.47
C LEU A 317 -15.70 -1.30 -4.49
N LEU A 318 -15.04 -0.14 -4.62
CA LEU A 318 -15.26 1.07 -3.82
C LEU A 318 -16.35 1.99 -4.40
N SER A 319 -17.40 1.44 -5.01
CA SER A 319 -18.53 2.17 -5.63
C SER A 319 -19.19 3.23 -4.73
N ASN A 320 -19.16 3.06 -3.41
CA ASN A 320 -19.65 4.04 -2.43
C ASN A 320 -18.76 5.31 -2.32
N ARG A 321 -17.51 5.25 -2.77
CA ARG A 321 -16.59 6.39 -2.83
C ARG A 321 -16.72 7.12 -4.17
N LYS A 322 -16.97 8.43 -4.11
CA LYS A 322 -17.05 9.33 -5.28
C LYS A 322 -15.75 9.37 -6.10
N GLN A 323 -14.62 9.21 -5.41
CA GLN A 323 -13.28 9.13 -5.98
C GLN A 323 -12.47 8.13 -5.15
N VAL A 324 -11.45 7.53 -5.76
CA VAL A 324 -10.51 6.60 -5.12
C VAL A 324 -9.10 7.19 -5.23
N SER A 325 -8.39 7.24 -4.10
CA SER A 325 -6.99 7.68 -4.03
C SER A 325 -6.05 6.48 -4.00
N VAL A 326 -4.99 6.53 -4.80
CA VAL A 326 -3.97 5.47 -4.91
C VAL A 326 -2.60 6.04 -4.56
N GLY A 327 -2.09 5.71 -3.38
CA GLY A 327 -0.74 6.09 -2.94
C GLY A 327 0.34 5.22 -3.57
N ILE A 328 1.51 5.79 -3.86
CA ILE A 328 2.63 5.07 -4.46
C ILE A 328 3.84 5.20 -3.54
N ILE A 329 4.24 4.12 -2.89
CA ILE A 329 5.30 4.06 -1.87
C ILE A 329 6.47 3.16 -2.31
N GLY A 330 7.57 3.20 -1.56
CA GLY A 330 8.74 2.34 -1.76
C GLY A 330 10.07 3.12 -1.73
N TYR A 331 11.17 2.37 -1.85
CA TYR A 331 12.55 2.87 -1.76
C TYR A 331 12.86 4.01 -2.76
N PRO A 332 13.87 4.88 -2.52
CA PRO A 332 14.41 5.76 -3.56
C PRO A 332 14.78 4.98 -4.84
N ASN A 333 14.74 5.66 -5.99
CA ASN A 333 15.14 5.11 -7.29
C ASN A 333 14.43 3.83 -7.79
N THR A 334 13.40 3.30 -7.12
CA THR A 334 12.55 2.20 -7.64
C THR A 334 11.65 2.61 -8.81
N GLY A 335 11.57 3.91 -9.12
CA GLY A 335 10.87 4.43 -10.30
C GLY A 335 9.40 4.79 -10.11
N LYS A 336 8.96 5.13 -8.89
CA LYS A 336 7.59 5.60 -8.57
C LYS A 336 7.05 6.66 -9.55
N SER A 337 7.75 7.79 -9.69
CA SER A 337 7.36 8.88 -10.60
C SER A 337 7.41 8.47 -12.08
N SER A 338 8.29 7.53 -12.45
CA SER A 338 8.34 6.92 -13.79
C SER A 338 7.09 6.06 -14.07
N LEU A 339 6.63 5.28 -13.09
CA LEU A 339 5.41 4.47 -13.16
C LEU A 339 4.16 5.35 -13.31
N ILE A 340 4.11 6.49 -12.61
CA ILE A 340 3.04 7.49 -12.80
C ILE A 340 3.03 8.01 -14.24
N ASN A 341 4.19 8.40 -14.77
CA ASN A 341 4.31 8.92 -16.14
C ASN A 341 3.93 7.85 -17.19
N ALA A 342 4.30 6.59 -16.97
CA ALA A 342 3.92 5.45 -17.79
C ALA A 342 2.39 5.22 -17.76
N LEU A 343 1.76 5.21 -16.58
CA LEU A 343 0.30 5.11 -16.42
C LEU A 343 -0.42 6.26 -17.13
N ARG A 344 0.07 7.50 -16.98
CA ARG A 344 -0.49 8.70 -17.63
C ARG A 344 -0.23 8.77 -19.14
N GLY A 345 0.78 8.07 -19.66
CA GLY A 345 1.21 8.16 -21.05
C GLY A 345 1.86 9.50 -21.42
N LYS A 346 2.30 10.29 -20.43
CA LYS A 346 3.03 11.54 -20.62
C LYS A 346 3.82 11.91 -19.37
N LYS A 347 4.82 12.77 -19.50
CA LYS A 347 5.57 13.34 -18.37
C LYS A 347 4.64 14.27 -17.56
N VAL A 348 4.47 13.96 -16.28
CA VAL A 348 3.68 14.73 -15.30
C VAL A 348 4.51 14.97 -14.05
N ALA A 349 5.09 13.91 -13.47
CA ALA A 349 6.07 14.00 -12.40
C ALA A 349 7.49 14.21 -12.97
N THR A 350 8.35 14.91 -12.24
CA THR A 350 9.79 14.97 -12.57
C THR A 350 10.45 13.61 -12.31
N VAL A 351 11.54 13.34 -13.02
CA VAL A 351 12.27 12.07 -12.95
C VAL A 351 13.74 12.33 -13.23
N ALA A 352 14.62 11.81 -12.38
CA ALA A 352 16.07 11.83 -12.53
C ALA A 352 16.64 10.47 -12.09
N PRO A 353 17.85 10.07 -12.55
CA PRO A 353 18.54 8.87 -12.08
C PRO A 353 19.20 9.07 -10.69
N ILE A 354 18.90 10.17 -10.00
CA ILE A 354 19.55 10.62 -8.76
C ILE A 354 18.50 10.60 -7.62
N PRO A 355 18.80 10.03 -6.44
CA PRO A 355 17.83 9.97 -5.36
C PRO A 355 17.51 11.36 -4.78
N GLY A 356 16.29 11.51 -4.26
CA GLY A 356 15.80 12.76 -3.66
C GLY A 356 15.23 13.80 -4.64
N GLU A 357 14.91 13.40 -5.87
CA GLU A 357 14.21 14.24 -6.87
C GLU A 357 12.80 14.62 -6.38
N THR A 358 11.94 13.64 -6.15
CA THR A 358 10.60 13.84 -5.56
C THR A 358 10.73 14.18 -4.07
N LYS A 359 10.55 15.46 -3.71
CA LYS A 359 10.76 15.97 -2.33
C LYS A 359 9.50 16.08 -1.47
N VAL A 360 8.33 16.22 -2.09
CA VAL A 360 7.02 16.54 -1.48
C VAL A 360 5.95 15.71 -2.19
N TRP A 361 4.89 15.32 -1.48
CA TRP A 361 3.77 14.58 -2.08
C TRP A 361 2.97 15.40 -3.11
N GLN A 362 2.38 14.74 -4.12
CA GLN A 362 1.62 15.42 -5.17
C GLN A 362 0.44 14.58 -5.70
N TYR A 363 -0.71 15.24 -5.90
CA TYR A 363 -1.92 14.63 -6.48
C TYR A 363 -1.93 14.70 -8.00
N ILE A 364 -2.03 13.54 -8.65
CA ILE A 364 -2.04 13.41 -10.12
C ILE A 364 -3.32 12.70 -10.55
N THR A 365 -4.16 13.39 -11.35
CA THR A 365 -5.39 12.80 -11.89
C THR A 365 -5.08 11.71 -12.92
N LEU A 366 -5.57 10.48 -12.71
CA LEU A 366 -5.48 9.39 -13.69
C LEU A 366 -6.77 9.31 -14.52
N THR A 367 -7.92 9.32 -13.85
CA THR A 367 -9.26 9.41 -14.46
C THR A 367 -10.12 10.41 -13.70
N LYS A 368 -11.35 10.68 -14.15
CA LYS A 368 -12.32 11.52 -13.41
C LYS A 368 -12.68 10.99 -12.01
N ARG A 369 -12.37 9.71 -11.72
CA ARG A 369 -12.69 9.03 -10.46
C ARG A 369 -11.45 8.53 -9.70
N MET A 370 -10.26 8.58 -10.30
CA MET A 370 -9.03 8.01 -9.71
C MET A 370 -7.89 9.03 -9.69
N TYR A 371 -7.31 9.21 -8.51
CA TYR A 371 -6.13 10.03 -8.27
C TYR A 371 -4.97 9.13 -7.87
N LEU A 372 -3.78 9.43 -8.39
CA LEU A 372 -2.51 8.89 -7.92
C LEU A 372 -1.89 9.92 -6.96
N ILE A 373 -1.19 9.44 -5.93
CA ILE A 373 -0.40 10.26 -5.01
C ILE A 373 1.05 9.79 -5.11
N ASP A 374 1.92 10.66 -5.64
CA ASP A 374 3.37 10.42 -5.63
C ASP A 374 3.93 10.76 -4.24
N CYS A 375 4.94 10.01 -3.79
CA CYS A 375 5.54 10.14 -2.47
C CYS A 375 7.09 10.15 -2.59
N PRO A 376 7.82 10.95 -1.78
CA PRO A 376 9.27 10.80 -1.65
C PRO A 376 9.67 9.35 -1.34
N GLY A 377 10.88 8.97 -1.76
CA GLY A 377 11.44 7.64 -1.45
C GLY A 377 11.80 7.52 0.03
N ILE A 378 11.40 6.40 0.65
CA ILE A 378 11.61 6.12 2.07
C ILE A 378 12.72 5.09 2.29
N VAL A 379 13.47 5.24 3.38
CA VAL A 379 14.42 4.22 3.85
C VAL A 379 14.08 3.91 5.31
N PRO A 380 13.75 2.65 5.67
CA PRO A 380 13.56 2.28 7.07
C PRO A 380 14.86 2.48 7.88
N PRO A 381 14.77 3.00 9.12
CA PRO A 381 15.87 2.94 10.08
C PRO A 381 15.96 1.53 10.67
N SER A 382 16.56 0.61 9.91
CA SER A 382 16.96 -0.72 10.36
C SER A 382 18.46 -0.73 10.66
N ASN A 383 18.85 -1.11 11.88
CA ASN A 383 20.25 -1.14 12.30
C ASN A 383 21.09 -2.13 11.47
N ASP A 384 20.44 -3.21 11.01
CA ASP A 384 21.02 -4.28 10.18
C ASP A 384 21.49 -3.81 8.79
N ALA A 385 21.13 -2.59 8.36
CA ALA A 385 21.43 -2.08 7.02
C ALA A 385 22.82 -1.43 6.94
N SER A 386 23.80 -2.23 6.49
CA SER A 386 25.16 -1.77 6.14
C SER A 386 25.13 -0.55 5.19
N PRO A 387 26.03 0.44 5.34
CA PRO A 387 26.15 1.56 4.39
C PRO A 387 26.29 1.10 2.93
N GLN A 388 26.98 -0.03 2.71
CA GLN A 388 27.16 -0.66 1.40
C GLN A 388 25.81 -0.99 0.75
N ASP A 389 24.86 -1.52 1.53
CA ASP A 389 23.54 -1.93 1.07
C ASP A 389 22.64 -0.72 0.72
N LEU A 390 22.70 0.36 1.51
CA LEU A 390 22.00 1.63 1.19
C LEU A 390 22.52 2.26 -0.11
N LEU A 391 23.83 2.17 -0.35
CA LEU A 391 24.47 2.68 -1.55
C LEU A 391 24.07 1.83 -2.77
N LEU A 392 24.22 0.51 -2.71
CA LEU A 392 23.93 -0.41 -3.83
C LEU A 392 22.43 -0.49 -4.18
N ARG A 393 21.53 -0.18 -3.23
CA ARG A 393 20.08 0.01 -3.51
C ARG A 393 19.73 1.42 -4.02
N GLY A 394 20.70 2.33 -4.09
CA GLY A 394 20.53 3.66 -4.67
C GLY A 394 19.76 4.65 -3.81
N ALA A 395 19.81 4.52 -2.47
CA ALA A 395 19.27 5.54 -1.57
C ALA A 395 20.14 6.80 -1.49
N VAL A 396 21.46 6.63 -1.69
CA VAL A 396 22.50 7.64 -1.50
C VAL A 396 22.98 8.21 -2.84
N ARG A 397 23.44 9.47 -2.83
CA ARG A 397 24.11 10.12 -3.96
C ARG A 397 25.60 9.75 -3.95
N THR A 398 26.07 9.06 -4.98
CA THR A 398 27.47 8.60 -5.12
C THR A 398 28.47 9.76 -5.20
N GLU A 399 28.00 10.96 -5.55
CA GLU A 399 28.77 12.20 -5.57
C GLU A 399 28.98 12.82 -4.16
N LYS A 400 28.44 12.20 -3.11
CA LYS A 400 28.51 12.67 -1.71
C LYS A 400 29.05 11.65 -0.70
N VAL A 401 29.56 10.53 -1.21
CA VAL A 401 30.32 9.52 -0.45
C VAL A 401 31.77 9.96 -0.41
N GLU A 402 32.48 9.78 0.70
CA GLU A 402 33.88 10.20 0.80
C GLU A 402 34.77 9.21 0.05
N ASN A 403 34.83 7.95 0.50
CA ASN A 403 35.65 6.89 -0.12
C ASN A 403 34.78 5.90 -0.93
N PRO A 404 34.52 6.12 -2.24
CA PRO A 404 33.71 5.25 -3.10
C PRO A 404 34.32 3.88 -3.40
N GLU A 405 35.65 3.75 -3.39
CA GLU A 405 36.37 2.53 -3.80
C GLU A 405 36.04 1.29 -2.93
N GLN A 406 35.84 1.48 -1.62
CA GLN A 406 35.48 0.42 -0.66
C GLN A 406 34.19 -0.35 -1.02
N TYR A 407 33.33 0.23 -1.87
CA TYR A 407 32.06 -0.35 -2.28
C TYR A 407 32.17 -1.19 -3.56
N ILE A 408 33.28 -1.09 -4.29
CA ILE A 408 33.51 -1.81 -5.55
C ILE A 408 33.66 -3.34 -5.35
N PRO A 409 34.28 -3.88 -4.27
CA PRO A 409 34.24 -5.31 -3.97
C PRO A 409 32.80 -5.87 -3.90
N ALA A 410 31.88 -5.13 -3.31
CA ALA A 410 30.48 -5.52 -3.18
C ALA A 410 29.69 -5.40 -4.50
N VAL A 411 30.10 -4.52 -5.42
CA VAL A 411 29.63 -4.53 -6.82
C VAL A 411 30.12 -5.80 -7.51
N LEU A 412 31.44 -6.06 -7.47
CA LEU A 412 32.06 -7.20 -8.13
C LEU A 412 31.44 -8.53 -7.66
N ALA A 413 31.21 -8.70 -6.35
CA ALA A 413 30.55 -9.88 -5.80
C ALA A 413 29.08 -10.10 -6.27
N LYS A 414 28.35 -9.02 -6.60
CA LYS A 414 26.97 -9.11 -7.14
C LYS A 414 26.93 -9.27 -8.67
N THR A 415 28.04 -9.03 -9.36
CA THR A 415 28.13 -9.07 -10.84
C THR A 415 28.89 -10.29 -11.33
N LYS A 416 28.43 -10.96 -12.39
CA LYS A 416 29.22 -12.04 -13.01
C LYS A 416 30.37 -11.44 -13.82
N LEU A 417 31.59 -11.98 -13.69
CA LEU A 417 32.81 -11.51 -14.37
C LEU A 417 32.58 -11.19 -15.86
N ARG A 418 31.99 -12.14 -16.62
CA ARG A 418 31.61 -12.00 -18.04
C ARG A 418 30.76 -10.77 -18.37
N HIS A 419 29.97 -10.25 -17.43
CA HIS A 419 29.18 -9.03 -17.61
C HIS A 419 30.02 -7.77 -17.40
N MET A 420 30.94 -7.77 -16.43
CA MET A 420 31.90 -6.68 -16.24
C MET A 420 32.86 -6.57 -17.43
N GLU A 421 33.44 -7.69 -17.87
CA GLU A 421 34.33 -7.77 -19.03
C GLU A 421 33.65 -7.21 -20.28
N ARG A 422 32.40 -7.61 -20.56
CA ARG A 422 31.60 -7.08 -21.69
C ARG A 422 31.22 -5.60 -21.55
N THR A 423 31.05 -5.08 -20.34
CA THR A 423 30.56 -3.70 -20.12
C THR A 423 31.68 -2.66 -20.24
N TYR A 424 32.93 -3.09 -20.10
CA TYR A 424 34.11 -2.22 -20.07
C TYR A 424 35.23 -2.63 -21.04
N ASP A 425 35.10 -3.74 -21.77
CA ASP A 425 36.13 -4.44 -22.56
C ASP A 425 37.52 -4.40 -21.88
N LEU A 426 37.54 -5.01 -20.70
CA LEU A 426 38.72 -5.29 -19.87
C LEU A 426 38.68 -6.78 -19.50
N SER A 427 39.81 -7.32 -19.07
CA SER A 427 39.95 -8.73 -18.66
C SER A 427 41.14 -8.89 -17.70
N GLY A 428 41.13 -9.92 -16.86
CA GLY A 428 42.32 -10.34 -16.10
C GLY A 428 42.69 -9.48 -14.89
N TRP A 429 41.77 -8.69 -14.34
CA TRP A 429 41.96 -8.10 -13.01
C TRP A 429 41.84 -9.16 -11.92
N LYS A 430 42.44 -8.90 -10.76
CA LYS A 430 42.32 -9.70 -9.54
C LYS A 430 41.55 -8.89 -8.52
N ASP A 431 42.15 -7.77 -8.13
CA ASP A 431 41.64 -6.86 -7.11
C ASP A 431 40.78 -5.75 -7.69
N HIS A 432 39.92 -5.18 -6.84
CA HIS A 432 39.06 -4.05 -7.17
C HIS A 432 39.87 -2.79 -7.54
N ILE A 433 40.99 -2.51 -6.86
CA ILE A 433 41.87 -1.38 -7.17
C ILE A 433 42.48 -1.57 -8.57
N HIS A 434 43.05 -2.73 -8.88
CA HIS A 434 43.62 -3.03 -10.20
C HIS A 434 42.58 -2.94 -11.33
N PHE A 435 41.32 -3.34 -11.07
CA PHE A 435 40.22 -3.10 -12.01
C PHE A 435 39.96 -1.60 -12.26
N LEU A 436 39.92 -0.79 -11.20
CA LEU A 436 39.72 0.66 -11.29
C LEU A 436 40.89 1.35 -12.02
N GLU A 437 42.13 0.95 -11.76
CA GLU A 437 43.31 1.43 -12.48
C GLU A 437 43.26 1.13 -13.98
N LEU A 438 42.97 -0.11 -14.36
CA LEU A 438 42.84 -0.50 -15.77
C LEU A 438 41.73 0.30 -16.48
N LEU A 439 40.62 0.53 -15.79
CA LEU A 439 39.51 1.33 -16.29
C LEU A 439 39.83 2.83 -16.36
N ALA A 440 40.61 3.37 -15.41
CA ALA A 440 41.11 4.74 -15.43
C ALA A 440 42.07 4.96 -16.61
N ARG A 441 43.04 4.06 -16.80
CA ARG A 441 44.00 4.10 -17.92
C ARG A 441 43.31 3.93 -19.28
N LYS A 442 42.39 2.97 -19.43
CA LYS A 442 41.59 2.81 -20.66
C LYS A 442 40.69 4.03 -20.93
N GLY A 443 40.12 4.62 -19.88
CA GLY A 443 39.21 5.77 -19.98
C GLY A 443 39.90 7.14 -20.10
N GLY A 444 41.24 7.20 -20.09
CA GLY A 444 41.99 8.47 -20.06
C GLY A 444 41.77 9.32 -18.80
N ARG A 445 41.23 8.72 -17.73
CA ARG A 445 40.93 9.39 -16.45
C ARG A 445 42.15 9.33 -15.54
N LEU A 446 43.11 10.20 -15.82
CA LEU A 446 44.33 10.35 -15.04
C LEU A 446 44.37 11.73 -14.37
N LEU A 447 44.90 11.77 -13.15
CA LEU A 447 45.24 12.97 -12.41
C LEU A 447 46.55 13.57 -12.96
N LYS A 448 46.98 14.70 -12.38
CA LYS A 448 48.29 15.30 -12.65
C LYS A 448 49.39 14.26 -12.38
N ALA A 449 50.49 14.31 -13.14
CA ALA A 449 51.56 13.30 -13.14
C ALA A 449 51.19 11.89 -13.67
N GLY A 450 49.94 11.64 -14.09
CA GLY A 450 49.55 10.39 -14.75
C GLY A 450 49.07 9.27 -13.81
N GLU A 451 48.82 9.60 -12.55
CA GLU A 451 48.18 8.72 -11.58
C GLU A 451 46.71 8.43 -11.97
N PRO A 452 46.18 7.23 -11.77
CA PRO A 452 44.79 6.89 -12.12
C PRO A 452 43.79 7.55 -11.16
N ASP A 453 42.71 8.14 -11.71
CA ASP A 453 41.55 8.65 -10.94
C ASP A 453 40.69 7.48 -10.44
N VAL A 454 41.19 6.73 -9.45
CA VAL A 454 40.50 5.59 -8.83
C VAL A 454 39.13 6.01 -8.30
N ASP A 455 39.07 7.21 -7.71
CA ASP A 455 37.92 7.73 -6.99
C ASP A 455 36.77 8.16 -7.91
N GLY A 456 37.06 8.95 -8.94
CA GLY A 456 36.10 9.33 -9.97
C GLY A 456 35.67 8.15 -10.84
N VAL A 457 36.55 7.17 -11.07
CA VAL A 457 36.19 5.91 -11.76
C VAL A 457 35.31 5.02 -10.88
N ALA A 458 35.55 4.93 -9.57
CA ALA A 458 34.67 4.20 -8.64
C ALA A 458 33.26 4.83 -8.63
N ARG A 459 33.15 6.16 -8.54
CA ARG A 459 31.86 6.89 -8.65
C ARG A 459 31.15 6.63 -9.98
N MET A 460 31.89 6.52 -11.08
CA MET A 460 31.36 6.14 -12.39
C MET A 460 30.82 4.69 -12.40
N VAL A 461 31.57 3.72 -11.89
CA VAL A 461 31.16 2.30 -11.82
C VAL A 461 29.93 2.11 -10.94
N LEU A 462 29.88 2.77 -9.77
CA LEU A 462 28.72 2.75 -8.87
C LEU A 462 27.47 3.33 -9.55
N ASN A 463 27.62 4.43 -10.30
CA ASN A 463 26.52 5.02 -11.07
C ASN A 463 26.06 4.11 -12.22
N ASP A 464 26.96 3.45 -12.93
CA ASP A 464 26.64 2.51 -14.01
C ASP A 464 25.94 1.23 -13.48
N PHE A 465 26.32 0.74 -12.30
CA PHE A 465 25.64 -0.34 -11.57
C PHE A 465 24.20 0.07 -11.17
N LEU A 466 24.03 1.24 -10.58
CA LEU A 466 22.73 1.74 -10.13
C LEU A 466 21.76 1.98 -11.31
N ARG A 467 22.27 2.54 -12.41
CA ARG A 467 21.53 2.79 -13.67
C ARG A 467 21.19 1.52 -14.44
N GLY A 468 21.82 0.39 -14.13
CA GLY A 468 21.58 -0.90 -14.80
C GLY A 468 22.34 -1.09 -16.12
N LYS A 469 23.40 -0.30 -16.36
CA LYS A 469 24.33 -0.53 -17.49
C LYS A 469 25.09 -1.84 -17.29
N ILE A 470 25.45 -2.16 -16.04
CA ILE A 470 25.99 -3.46 -15.63
C ILE A 470 24.82 -4.39 -15.27
N PRO A 471 24.60 -5.51 -15.97
CA PRO A 471 23.54 -6.46 -15.64
C PRO A 471 23.82 -7.24 -14.34
N TRP A 472 22.88 -7.18 -13.39
CA TRP A 472 22.90 -7.95 -12.15
C TRP A 472 21.48 -8.18 -11.61
N PHE A 473 21.29 -9.24 -10.83
CA PHE A 473 20.07 -9.52 -10.07
C PHE A 473 20.35 -10.45 -8.89
N THR A 474 19.60 -10.30 -7.80
CA THR A 474 19.53 -11.28 -6.71
C THR A 474 18.65 -12.46 -7.14
N PRO A 475 19.09 -13.72 -6.97
CA PRO A 475 18.25 -14.88 -7.25
C PRO A 475 17.04 -14.93 -6.29
N PRO A 476 15.86 -15.38 -6.74
CA PRO A 476 14.74 -15.64 -5.85
C PRO A 476 15.07 -16.79 -4.89
N PRO A 477 14.46 -16.83 -3.68
CA PRO A 477 14.54 -18.00 -2.83
C PRO A 477 13.94 -19.21 -3.57
N ALA A 478 14.59 -20.36 -3.45
CA ALA A 478 14.05 -21.61 -3.99
C ALA A 478 12.68 -21.90 -3.37
N LEU A 479 11.71 -22.25 -4.21
CA LEU A 479 10.41 -22.74 -3.74
C LEU A 479 10.48 -24.26 -3.62
N GLU A 480 10.09 -24.79 -2.48
CA GLU A 480 9.86 -26.23 -2.31
C GLU A 480 8.85 -26.69 -3.40
N GLY A 481 9.30 -27.58 -4.27
CA GLY A 481 8.61 -27.99 -5.51
C GLY A 481 9.35 -27.68 -6.81
N ASP A 482 10.20 -26.64 -6.88
CA ASP A 482 11.03 -26.34 -8.07
C ASP A 482 12.37 -27.13 -8.06
N ALA A 483 12.51 -28.16 -7.20
CA ALA A 483 13.76 -28.89 -6.93
C ALA A 483 13.85 -30.30 -7.54
N GLU A 484 12.76 -30.85 -8.08
CA GLU A 484 12.84 -32.03 -8.93
C GLU A 484 13.15 -31.60 -10.37
N GLY A 485 14.39 -31.85 -10.81
CA GLY A 485 14.81 -31.59 -12.18
C GLY A 485 14.05 -32.48 -13.16
N VAL A 486 13.45 -31.89 -14.20
CA VAL A 486 12.81 -32.65 -15.28
C VAL A 486 13.88 -33.17 -16.25
N ASP A 487 14.66 -34.15 -15.78
CA ASP A 487 15.59 -34.93 -16.59
C ASP A 487 14.81 -35.82 -17.57
N GLY A 488 14.36 -35.21 -18.67
CA GLY A 488 13.52 -35.89 -19.66
C GLY A 488 13.12 -35.07 -20.89
N ARG A 489 13.64 -33.86 -21.09
CA ARG A 489 13.38 -33.04 -22.31
C ARG A 489 14.61 -32.31 -22.82
N GLU A 490 15.51 -33.04 -23.48
CA GLU A 490 16.49 -32.45 -24.39
C GLU A 490 15.77 -31.90 -25.65
N GLY A 491 15.24 -30.68 -25.54
CA GLY A 491 14.56 -29.98 -26.62
C GLY A 491 14.92 -28.50 -26.62
N ARG A 492 15.85 -28.08 -27.50
CA ARG A 492 16.29 -26.68 -27.62
C ARG A 492 15.15 -25.76 -28.07
N LEU A 493 14.54 -25.02 -27.14
CA LEU A 493 13.82 -23.79 -27.49
C LEU A 493 14.84 -22.73 -27.95
N GLY A 494 14.92 -22.44 -29.25
CA GLY A 494 15.69 -21.30 -29.74
C GLY A 494 16.03 -21.22 -31.24
N GLU A 495 15.95 -22.32 -31.99
CA GLU A 495 16.44 -22.35 -33.38
C GLU A 495 15.30 -22.22 -34.41
N MET A 496 15.12 -21.01 -34.95
CA MET A 496 14.22 -20.75 -36.09
C MET A 496 14.96 -20.95 -37.43
N PRO A 497 14.51 -21.84 -38.32
CA PRO A 497 15.02 -21.89 -39.69
C PRO A 497 14.54 -20.67 -40.51
N LEU A 498 15.38 -20.18 -41.41
CA LEU A 498 15.08 -19.00 -42.24
C LEU A 498 13.94 -19.27 -43.24
N LYS A 499 13.18 -18.21 -43.56
CA LYS A 499 12.30 -18.14 -44.74
C LYS A 499 13.03 -18.63 -45.99
N ARG A 500 12.39 -19.53 -46.73
CA ARG A 500 12.60 -19.69 -48.18
C ARG A 500 11.29 -19.49 -48.94
N LYS A 501 11.38 -19.48 -50.26
CA LYS A 501 10.47 -18.83 -51.20
C LYS A 501 9.29 -19.74 -51.57
N ARG A 502 8.25 -19.15 -52.19
CA ARG A 502 7.36 -19.89 -53.11
C ARG A 502 8.18 -20.42 -54.28
N ASP A 503 7.76 -21.56 -54.80
CA ASP A 503 7.68 -21.89 -56.23
C ASP A 503 6.38 -22.72 -56.44
N ASP A 504 5.92 -22.89 -57.68
CA ASP A 504 4.53 -23.23 -58.03
C ASP A 504 4.31 -24.65 -58.64
N ALA A 505 3.02 -24.98 -58.87
CA ALA A 505 2.45 -25.92 -59.87
C ALA A 505 2.19 -27.42 -59.54
N GLU A 506 0.95 -27.83 -59.88
CA GLU A 506 0.47 -29.14 -60.43
C GLU A 506 0.58 -30.45 -59.60
N SER A 507 -0.34 -31.43 -59.69
CA SER A 507 -1.68 -31.54 -60.34
C SER A 507 -2.50 -32.73 -59.74
N VAL A 508 -3.68 -33.06 -60.34
CA VAL A 508 -4.66 -34.17 -60.08
C VAL A 508 -5.34 -34.19 -58.68
N ALA A 509 -6.67 -34.07 -58.51
CA ALA A 509 -7.86 -34.82 -59.01
C ALA A 509 -8.18 -36.09 -58.16
N ASP A 510 -9.43 -36.50 -57.89
CA ASP A 510 -10.74 -36.14 -58.47
C ASP A 510 -11.95 -36.40 -57.53
N THR A 511 -13.16 -35.91 -57.87
CA THR A 511 -14.53 -36.31 -57.42
C THR A 511 -14.96 -36.15 -55.93
N SER A 512 -16.24 -35.91 -55.57
CA SER A 512 -17.44 -35.45 -56.32
C SER A 512 -18.60 -35.01 -55.37
N MET A 513 -19.59 -34.28 -55.92
CA MET A 513 -20.94 -33.97 -55.37
C MET A 513 -21.02 -33.12 -54.07
N GLY A 514 -22.05 -32.29 -53.84
CA GLY A 514 -23.19 -31.90 -54.69
C GLY A 514 -24.41 -31.49 -53.84
N ALA A 515 -24.83 -30.21 -53.89
CA ALA A 515 -25.98 -29.70 -53.13
C ALA A 515 -27.34 -30.02 -53.81
N PRO A 516 -28.45 -29.98 -53.05
CA PRO A 516 -29.43 -28.92 -53.31
C PRO A 516 -30.16 -28.34 -52.07
N SER A 517 -31.01 -27.35 -52.32
CA SER A 517 -31.98 -26.68 -51.43
C SER A 517 -33.33 -26.55 -52.19
N PRO A 518 -34.41 -25.85 -51.73
CA PRO A 518 -34.83 -25.37 -50.39
C PRO A 518 -36.32 -25.81 -50.08
N THR A 519 -37.14 -24.95 -49.41
CA THR A 519 -38.63 -24.99 -49.22
C THR A 519 -39.23 -25.99 -48.20
N SER A 520 -40.33 -25.70 -47.47
CA SER A 520 -41.02 -24.44 -47.09
C SER A 520 -42.04 -24.69 -45.94
N ASP A 521 -42.57 -23.61 -45.32
CA ASP A 521 -43.80 -23.53 -44.48
C ASP A 521 -43.79 -24.32 -43.14
N ASP A 522 -44.51 -24.04 -42.04
CA ASP A 522 -45.20 -22.86 -41.44
C ASP A 522 -45.51 -23.26 -39.95
N SER A 523 -45.94 -22.45 -38.96
CA SER A 523 -46.25 -21.02 -38.72
C SER A 523 -45.89 -20.73 -37.20
N GLU A 524 -46.35 -19.78 -36.37
CA GLU A 524 -47.45 -18.78 -36.24
C GLU A 524 -46.94 -17.51 -35.47
N ASP A 525 -47.80 -16.49 -35.31
CA ASP A 525 -47.54 -15.11 -34.77
C ASP A 525 -47.66 -15.00 -33.21
N ASP A 526 -47.54 -13.88 -32.46
CA ASP A 526 -47.69 -12.40 -32.60
C ASP A 526 -46.43 -11.64 -32.07
N GLU A 527 -45.87 -10.59 -32.72
CA GLU A 527 -46.25 -9.14 -32.82
C GLU A 527 -46.07 -8.23 -31.56
N VAL A 528 -45.64 -6.94 -31.61
CA VAL A 528 -44.70 -6.19 -32.53
C VAL A 528 -44.35 -4.77 -31.97
N SER A 529 -43.33 -4.10 -32.57
CA SER A 529 -42.93 -2.66 -32.47
C SER A 529 -42.18 -2.13 -31.21
N GLY A 530 -41.19 -1.21 -31.33
CA GLY A 530 -40.51 -0.67 -32.53
C GLY A 530 -39.41 0.38 -32.22
N ASP A 531 -38.41 0.47 -33.13
CA ASP A 531 -37.79 1.67 -33.76
C ASP A 531 -37.11 2.76 -32.86
N ASP A 532 -36.02 3.51 -33.19
CA ASP A 532 -35.12 3.72 -34.36
C ASP A 532 -33.73 4.24 -33.81
N GLU A 533 -32.52 3.85 -34.26
CA GLU A 533 -31.71 4.21 -35.48
C GLU A 533 -30.55 5.23 -35.18
N PHE A 534 -29.57 5.39 -36.10
CA PHE A 534 -28.57 6.50 -36.24
C PHE A 534 -27.39 6.57 -35.22
N GLU A 535 -26.09 6.80 -35.53
CA GLU A 535 -25.19 6.84 -36.72
C GLU A 535 -23.74 6.60 -36.18
N GLY A 536 -22.63 6.43 -36.91
CA GLY A 536 -22.26 6.76 -38.29
C GLY A 536 -21.01 7.67 -38.30
N PHE A 537 -19.80 7.11 -38.47
CA PHE A 537 -18.55 7.90 -38.46
C PHE A 537 -17.97 8.06 -39.87
N GLY A 538 -18.10 9.25 -40.45
CA GLY A 538 -17.48 9.64 -41.72
C GLY A 538 -16.22 10.50 -41.52
N SER A 539 -15.24 10.31 -42.41
CA SER A 539 -14.02 11.11 -42.50
C SER A 539 -13.94 11.81 -43.85
N ASP A 540 -13.45 13.06 -43.90
CA ASP A 540 -12.85 13.59 -45.12
C ASP A 540 -11.78 14.68 -44.81
N SER A 541 -11.06 15.14 -45.84
CA SER A 541 -9.73 15.77 -45.71
C SER A 541 -9.58 17.15 -46.36
N ALA A 542 -8.64 17.95 -45.79
CA ALA A 542 -7.93 19.08 -46.43
C ALA A 542 -8.79 20.34 -46.78
N PRO A 543 -8.17 21.48 -47.18
CA PRO A 543 -6.75 21.79 -47.34
C PRO A 543 -6.22 23.00 -46.51
N ASP A 544 -5.02 23.45 -46.87
CA ASP A 544 -4.17 24.47 -46.24
C ASP A 544 -4.61 25.94 -46.46
N ALA A 545 -4.21 26.83 -45.53
CA ALA A 545 -4.02 28.26 -45.74
C ALA A 545 -3.25 28.89 -44.53
N THR A 546 -2.09 29.50 -44.78
CA THR A 546 -1.43 30.42 -43.83
C THR A 546 -1.82 31.88 -44.09
N PRO A 547 -1.69 32.76 -43.09
CA PRO A 547 -0.73 33.86 -43.24
C PRO A 547 0.11 34.12 -41.97
N SER A 548 1.01 35.10 -42.08
CA SER A 548 2.14 35.37 -41.17
C SER A 548 1.96 36.60 -40.26
N GLU A 549 2.84 36.70 -39.25
CA GLU A 549 3.16 37.91 -38.47
C GLU A 549 2.03 38.55 -37.63
N SER A 550 2.28 39.42 -36.65
CA SER A 550 3.32 39.51 -35.61
C SER A 550 2.86 40.58 -34.59
N GLU A 551 3.25 40.50 -33.30
CA GLU A 551 3.51 41.63 -32.35
C GLU A 551 3.44 41.16 -30.87
N LYS A 552 3.85 42.04 -29.94
CA LYS A 552 4.14 41.70 -28.52
C LYS A 552 3.02 42.11 -27.57
N ALA A 553 2.85 41.39 -26.45
CA ALA A 553 2.43 41.96 -25.17
C ALA A 553 2.82 41.08 -23.96
N SER A 554 3.48 41.71 -22.99
CA SER A 554 3.79 41.28 -21.61
C SER A 554 2.96 40.15 -20.97
N VAL A 555 3.64 39.12 -20.46
CA VAL A 555 3.17 38.33 -19.31
C VAL A 555 3.71 38.98 -18.03
N ALA A 556 2.84 39.32 -17.08
CA ALA A 556 3.23 39.84 -15.77
C ALA A 556 3.20 38.72 -14.72
N GLU A 557 4.37 38.19 -14.36
CA GLU A 557 4.50 37.23 -13.27
C GLU A 557 4.60 37.95 -11.93
N GLN A 558 3.65 37.73 -11.02
CA GLN A 558 3.79 38.12 -9.62
C GLN A 558 4.41 36.99 -8.82
N TYR A 559 5.74 37.03 -8.68
CA TYR A 559 6.44 36.30 -7.63
C TYR A 559 5.96 36.79 -6.26
N ILE A 560 5.61 35.84 -5.38
CA ILE A 560 5.43 36.12 -3.95
C ILE A 560 6.70 35.64 -3.24
N GLN A 561 7.55 36.60 -2.90
CA GLN A 561 8.69 36.41 -2.02
C GLN A 561 8.18 36.33 -0.58
N LEU A 562 8.51 35.24 0.10
CA LEU A 562 8.30 35.07 1.54
C LEU A 562 9.68 34.80 2.14
N GLU A 563 10.19 35.77 2.88
CA GLU A 563 11.49 35.69 3.51
C GLU A 563 11.41 34.89 4.81
N ALA A 564 12.54 34.29 5.19
CA ALA A 564 12.69 33.63 6.49
C ALA A 564 13.37 34.61 7.46
N SER A 565 12.78 34.79 8.64
CA SER A 565 13.46 35.32 9.81
C SER A 565 13.88 34.14 10.72
N SER A 566 15.01 34.31 11.40
CA SER A 566 15.67 33.33 12.26
C SER A 566 15.09 33.28 13.69
N GLU A 567 15.87 32.71 14.63
CA GLU A 567 15.60 32.45 16.06
C GLU A 567 14.96 31.09 16.36
N ASP A 568 15.48 30.29 17.31
CA ASP A 568 16.88 29.99 17.67
C ASP A 568 16.88 28.66 18.46
N ASP A 569 17.98 27.90 18.46
CA ASP A 569 18.07 26.62 19.17
C ASP A 569 18.57 26.81 20.62
N SER A 570 17.85 26.20 21.58
CA SER A 570 18.36 25.94 22.94
C SER A 570 17.71 24.68 23.53
N ASP A 571 18.50 23.62 23.69
CA ASP A 571 18.12 22.43 24.48
C ASP A 571 18.13 22.75 25.98
N ASP A 572 17.31 22.06 26.77
CA ASP A 572 17.66 21.68 28.16
C ASP A 572 16.77 20.54 28.67
N ASP A 573 17.38 19.51 29.28
CA ASP A 573 16.74 18.34 29.88
C ASP A 573 16.86 18.42 31.42
N ALA A 574 15.74 18.47 32.17
CA ALA A 574 15.78 18.37 33.63
C ALA A 574 14.49 17.83 34.31
N ALA A 575 14.66 16.67 34.95
CA ALA A 575 14.09 16.20 36.23
C ALA A 575 12.59 16.38 36.60
N GLU A 576 11.97 15.25 36.98
CA GLU A 576 10.91 15.21 38.02
C GLU A 576 11.54 15.35 39.42
N ASP A 577 10.86 16.05 40.36
CA ASP A 577 10.45 15.56 41.69
C ASP A 577 9.62 16.65 42.42
N GLY A 578 9.03 16.34 43.58
CA GLY A 578 8.72 17.35 44.59
C GLY A 578 7.23 17.64 44.83
N GLY A 579 6.50 16.68 45.43
CA GLY A 579 5.24 16.99 46.12
C GLY A 579 5.46 17.14 47.63
N VAL A 580 4.68 17.99 48.30
CA VAL A 580 4.28 17.89 49.74
C VAL A 580 3.08 18.82 49.99
N ALA A 581 2.22 18.47 50.95
CA ALA A 581 0.99 19.21 51.27
C ALA A 581 1.18 20.27 52.38
N ILE A 582 0.30 21.27 52.42
CA ILE A 582 0.09 22.17 53.56
C ILE A 582 -1.41 22.28 53.89
N THR A 583 -1.71 22.47 55.17
CA THR A 583 -3.01 22.71 55.85
C THR A 583 -3.82 23.87 55.23
N GLY A 584 -5.13 24.05 55.47
CA GLY A 584 -6.03 23.54 56.53
C GLY A 584 -6.54 24.70 57.42
N VAL A 585 -7.71 24.54 58.08
CA VAL A 585 -8.51 25.60 58.78
C VAL A 585 -9.28 26.54 57.80
N GLY A 586 -10.52 26.97 58.03
CA GLY A 586 -11.53 26.55 59.05
C GLY A 586 -12.64 27.61 59.29
N GLY A 587 -13.85 27.17 59.67
CA GLY A 587 -15.02 28.02 59.93
C GLY A 587 -15.83 28.40 58.66
N GLY A 588 -17.14 28.66 58.72
CA GLY A 588 -18.10 28.61 59.83
C GLY A 588 -19.56 28.60 59.33
N ASP A 589 -20.53 28.45 60.22
CA ASP A 589 -21.94 28.14 59.95
C ASP A 589 -22.79 29.36 59.51
N ASP A 590 -23.95 29.10 58.88
CA ASP A 590 -25.21 29.83 59.14
C ASP A 590 -26.44 29.09 58.53
N ASP A 591 -27.55 29.03 59.28
CA ASP A 591 -28.82 28.35 58.92
C ASP A 591 -29.86 29.30 58.29
N ALA A 592 -30.58 28.87 57.23
CA ALA A 592 -31.91 29.41 56.88
C ALA A 592 -32.72 28.59 55.85
N GLU A 593 -33.87 28.05 56.27
CA GLU A 593 -35.02 27.61 55.44
C GLU A 593 -36.32 27.96 56.21
N PRO A 594 -37.55 28.02 55.63
CA PRO A 594 -38.00 28.05 54.22
C PRO A 594 -38.90 29.29 53.93
N PRO A 595 -39.79 29.29 52.90
CA PRO A 595 -41.19 28.91 53.15
C PRO A 595 -41.94 28.23 51.96
N LYS A 596 -43.25 27.98 52.10
CA LYS A 596 -44.11 27.07 51.29
C LYS A 596 -45.47 27.75 50.98
N SER A 597 -46.24 27.50 49.90
CA SER A 597 -46.07 26.61 48.73
C SER A 597 -46.46 27.28 47.37
N LEU A 598 -47.58 27.12 46.63
CA LEU A 598 -48.83 26.34 46.71
C LEU A 598 -49.52 26.28 45.31
N SER A 599 -50.13 25.15 44.91
CA SER A 599 -50.98 24.92 43.70
C SER A 599 -50.25 24.81 42.32
N SER A 600 -50.80 24.21 41.25
CA SER A 600 -52.18 23.69 41.04
C SER A 600 -52.30 22.49 40.06
N ARG A 601 -53.36 21.67 40.28
CA ARG A 601 -54.22 20.89 39.34
C ARG A 601 -53.66 19.93 38.26
N ASN A 602 -54.18 18.70 38.30
CA ASN A 602 -54.11 17.64 37.28
C ASN A 602 -54.66 18.02 35.89
N SER A 603 -54.06 17.45 34.83
CA SER A 603 -54.81 16.89 33.69
C SER A 603 -54.04 15.72 33.03
N LYS A 604 -54.73 14.82 32.32
CA LYS A 604 -54.16 13.56 31.78
C LYS A 604 -53.88 13.66 30.27
N PRO A 605 -52.77 13.12 29.75
CA PRO A 605 -52.66 12.69 28.35
C PRO A 605 -53.15 11.24 28.16
N SER A 606 -53.62 10.91 26.96
CA SER A 606 -54.30 9.65 26.64
C SER A 606 -53.38 8.52 26.15
N ARG A 607 -53.78 7.27 26.43
CA ARG A 607 -53.05 6.03 26.09
C ARG A 607 -53.32 5.61 24.64
N GLN A 608 -52.45 5.94 23.69
CA GLN A 608 -52.44 5.29 22.37
C GLN A 608 -51.39 4.17 22.30
N GLN A 609 -51.83 2.96 21.97
CA GLN A 609 -50.95 1.84 21.66
C GLN A 609 -50.32 2.00 20.27
N ARG A 610 -49.01 1.80 20.13
CA ARG A 610 -48.40 1.48 18.83
C ARG A 610 -47.53 0.23 18.98
N LYS A 611 -47.77 -0.74 18.09
CA LYS A 611 -47.19 -2.09 18.13
C LYS A 611 -45.67 -2.02 17.94
N GLY A 612 -44.92 -2.78 18.74
CA GLY A 612 -43.47 -2.91 18.57
C GLY A 612 -43.15 -3.69 17.29
N LEU A 613 -42.31 -3.12 16.41
CA LEU A 613 -41.86 -3.77 15.18
C LEU A 613 -40.40 -4.21 15.34
N HIS A 614 -40.18 -5.44 15.80
CA HIS A 614 -38.84 -6.02 15.91
C HIS A 614 -38.21 -6.19 14.52
N LYS A 615 -37.35 -5.24 14.14
CA LYS A 615 -36.63 -5.29 12.86
C LYS A 615 -35.42 -6.22 13.00
N LEU A 616 -35.66 -7.51 12.83
CA LEU A 616 -34.62 -8.55 12.83
C LEU A 616 -33.53 -8.20 11.81
N VAL A 617 -32.32 -7.92 12.29
CA VAL A 617 -31.17 -7.66 11.42
C VAL A 617 -30.64 -9.00 10.92
N LYS A 618 -31.20 -9.51 9.81
CA LYS A 618 -30.59 -10.63 9.09
C LYS A 618 -29.13 -10.29 8.78
N ALA A 619 -28.21 -11.14 9.23
CA ALA A 619 -26.80 -11.03 8.89
C ALA A 619 -26.66 -11.05 7.35
N ARG A 620 -26.17 -9.95 6.78
CA ARG A 620 -26.05 -9.81 5.33
C ARG A 620 -24.68 -10.35 4.92
N VAL A 621 -24.70 -11.41 4.11
CA VAL A 621 -23.54 -12.20 3.64
C VAL A 621 -22.26 -11.36 3.48
N VAL A 622 -21.17 -11.86 4.05
CA VAL A 622 -19.84 -11.25 3.94
C VAL A 622 -19.51 -11.10 2.47
N SER A 623 -19.35 -9.85 2.02
CA SER A 623 -19.16 -9.54 0.61
C SER A 623 -17.69 -9.74 0.22
N THR A 624 -17.26 -11.00 0.13
CA THR A 624 -15.97 -11.39 -0.47
C THR A 624 -16.04 -11.23 -1.98
N VAL A 625 -14.92 -10.83 -2.58
CA VAL A 625 -14.71 -10.79 -4.03
C VAL A 625 -13.28 -11.26 -4.26
N THR A 626 -13.11 -12.31 -5.06
CA THR A 626 -11.81 -12.89 -5.40
C THR A 626 -11.20 -12.14 -6.57
N PHE A 627 -9.94 -11.70 -6.43
CA PHE A 627 -9.23 -10.99 -7.49
C PHE A 627 -8.42 -11.97 -8.34
N ALA A 628 -8.92 -12.30 -9.52
CA ALA A 628 -8.10 -12.94 -10.56
C ALA A 628 -7.16 -11.90 -11.18
N VAL A 629 -5.85 -12.06 -10.99
CA VAL A 629 -4.84 -11.41 -11.82
C VAL A 629 -4.69 -12.26 -13.08
N PRO A 630 -5.02 -11.75 -14.28
CA PRO A 630 -4.80 -12.50 -15.50
C PRO A 630 -3.28 -12.65 -15.73
N LEU A 631 -2.81 -13.89 -15.66
CA LEU A 631 -1.69 -14.31 -16.49
C LEU A 631 -2.10 -14.07 -17.95
N SER A 632 -1.19 -13.54 -18.76
CA SER A 632 -1.52 -12.99 -20.09
C SER A 632 -1.56 -14.08 -21.16
N ASP A 633 -2.51 -14.99 -21.05
CA ASP A 633 -2.85 -15.99 -22.07
C ASP A 633 -3.88 -15.43 -23.06
N GLU A 634 -3.41 -14.58 -23.98
CA GLU A 634 -4.10 -14.32 -25.25
C GLU A 634 -3.16 -14.75 -26.38
N GLY A 635 -3.40 -15.90 -27.00
CA GLY A 635 -2.57 -16.35 -28.12
C GLY A 635 -2.50 -17.83 -28.50
N MET A 636 -3.32 -18.73 -27.95
CA MET A 636 -3.36 -20.13 -28.43
C MET A 636 -4.76 -20.74 -28.43
N PHE A 637 -5.34 -20.84 -29.63
CA PHE A 637 -6.54 -21.63 -29.91
C PHE A 637 -6.15 -23.09 -30.12
N TRP A 638 -6.81 -24.03 -29.46
CA TRP A 638 -6.76 -25.46 -29.80
C TRP A 638 -8.19 -26.02 -29.80
N PRO A 639 -8.64 -26.68 -30.89
CA PRO A 639 -9.96 -27.28 -30.95
C PRO A 639 -9.96 -28.62 -30.21
N SER A 640 -10.98 -28.85 -29.38
CA SER A 640 -11.27 -30.13 -28.75
C SER A 640 -12.64 -30.64 -29.20
N ASN A 641 -12.67 -31.75 -29.93
CA ASN A 641 -13.90 -32.50 -30.24
C ASN A 641 -13.77 -33.91 -29.62
N PRO A 642 -14.85 -34.55 -29.15
CA PRO A 642 -14.75 -35.71 -28.27
C PRO A 642 -14.69 -37.06 -29.01
N MET A 643 -14.26 -38.11 -28.29
CA MET A 643 -14.54 -39.52 -28.61
C MET A 643 -14.64 -40.35 -27.32
N GLU A 644 -15.27 -41.52 -27.40
CA GLU A 644 -15.92 -42.17 -26.26
C GLU A 644 -15.38 -43.56 -25.88
N ASN A 645 -15.36 -43.87 -24.57
CA ASN A 645 -15.71 -45.18 -23.97
C ASN A 645 -14.84 -46.43 -24.34
N PRO A 646 -15.07 -47.65 -23.76
CA PRO A 646 -16.00 -48.05 -22.67
C PRO A 646 -15.39 -48.87 -21.49
N SER A 647 -16.16 -48.95 -20.38
CA SER A 647 -16.22 -50.05 -19.38
C SER A 647 -14.99 -50.34 -18.48
N SER A 648 -15.09 -50.89 -17.25
CA SER A 648 -16.10 -51.81 -16.69
C SER A 648 -16.16 -51.84 -15.14
N GLY A 649 -17.37 -52.04 -14.57
CA GLY A 649 -17.61 -52.56 -13.19
C GLY A 649 -17.29 -51.65 -11.99
N SER A 650 -17.96 -51.75 -10.83
CA SER A 650 -19.12 -52.55 -10.40
C SER A 650 -19.93 -51.78 -9.32
N ALA A 651 -21.16 -52.21 -8.99
CA ALA A 651 -22.13 -51.39 -8.25
C ALA A 651 -22.66 -52.03 -6.95
N ILE A 652 -23.09 -51.19 -6.01
CA ILE A 652 -24.02 -51.51 -4.91
C ILE A 652 -25.09 -50.41 -4.84
N ILE A 653 -26.34 -50.79 -4.59
CA ILE A 653 -27.56 -49.94 -4.64
C ILE A 653 -28.37 -50.17 -3.35
N ILE A 654 -29.10 -49.14 -2.88
CA ILE A 654 -30.42 -49.30 -2.21
C ILE A 654 -31.21 -47.96 -2.24
N HIS A 655 -32.53 -48.04 -2.16
CA HIS A 655 -33.49 -47.01 -2.60
C HIS A 655 -34.21 -46.25 -1.46
N SER A 656 -34.46 -44.96 -1.71
CA SER A 656 -35.78 -44.26 -1.71
C SER A 656 -36.78 -44.31 -0.52
N CYS A 657 -37.63 -43.27 -0.49
CA CYS A 657 -38.87 -43.09 0.30
C CYS A 657 -38.74 -42.77 1.81
N GLY A 658 -39.72 -42.10 2.44
CA GLY A 658 -40.85 -41.38 1.83
C GLY A 658 -42.10 -41.14 2.70
N SER A 659 -42.11 -40.06 3.50
CA SER A 659 -43.29 -39.37 4.08
C SER A 659 -44.20 -40.09 5.12
N LEU A 660 -44.94 -39.27 5.90
CA LEU A 660 -46.02 -39.61 6.87
C LEU A 660 -45.59 -40.41 8.12
N LEU A 661 -45.77 -39.88 9.34
CA LEU A 661 -47.06 -39.83 10.04
C LEU A 661 -47.14 -38.77 11.16
N ASN A 662 -48.30 -38.65 11.82
CA ASN A 662 -48.66 -37.61 12.78
C ASN A 662 -48.73 -38.09 14.25
N ASN A 663 -48.54 -37.13 15.17
CA ASN A 663 -49.12 -37.01 16.53
C ASN A 663 -48.87 -38.09 17.62
N ALA A 664 -48.38 -37.57 18.77
CA ALA A 664 -48.75 -37.91 20.16
C ALA A 664 -48.44 -39.34 20.68
N GLU A 665 -48.17 -39.57 21.98
CA GLU A 665 -48.56 -38.84 23.19
C GLU A 665 -47.46 -38.81 24.30
N LYS A 666 -47.69 -38.01 25.36
CA LYS A 666 -47.28 -38.17 26.79
C LYS A 666 -45.79 -38.45 27.14
N GLY A 667 -45.17 -37.80 28.13
CA GLY A 667 -45.61 -36.65 28.94
C GLY A 667 -45.17 -36.71 30.42
N THR A 668 -44.21 -35.87 30.79
CA THR A 668 -43.91 -35.32 32.13
C THR A 668 -43.06 -34.07 31.93
#